data_AF-A0AAD6DMS1-F1
#
_entry.id   AF-A0AAD6DMS1-F1
#
_cell.length_a   1.000
_cell.length_b   1.000
_cell.length_c   1.000
_cell.angle_alpha   90.00
_cell.angle_beta   90.00
_cell.angle_gamma   90.00
#
_symmetry.space_group_name_H-M   'P 1'
#
loop_
_entity.id
_entity.type
_entity.pdbx_description
1 polymer ?
#
loop_
_entity_poly.entity_id
_entity_poly.type
_entity_poly.pdbx_seq_one_letter_code
_entity_poly.pdbx_strand_id
1 'polypeptide(L)'
;MPLPKYTYNGPIDHTVVPDLANAKAKSVIITGGANGMGEAMVRAFTEAGAFVTFGDLHPRGDDLAKELNANGETAAFVKCDITDWDSLITLFETAKSKSPGNSVDIVIANAGISRASGDSLWNLDDPNGAPTKPNLNIVRVNMDGTFYTWKLAVHYFRKQPDTEDRDRCFIMTGSMVAYIDSPGNWEYTATKYGLRGFMKTVRRNSWEQGIRVNYVAPCWIKSAIRTKEYENWLIERGVEFGEQADCAGAMMRIACDKSINGRSLMITPRSFAKEGFVDVNKEDYSDPKDEYFAKKQASQLVIIEDKWLDDYKRQGQGQKLGPGPCNSQERILSEVASIWGDHSLLTSERQRPWFQEKYTLIPRFKGHEGCGEIVQIGDQVKDAGFSVGDRIATIAVPGCGSENCAECSRDLAQLCEQAHHAGIGQDGFYAPYAALDLRAVVHVPEGIPSSVAAVATDAVKTSYHAIVRRAEVKSNEIVFLFGLGGLGFNALQIVLHIGARVIVSDIRQERLEEAARWGVPRQDLVPAGKSVQDFVRENGLQGRIDSTLDFVGTHQTFQDAQNIVRRGGKLLCVGTLDEENTVDMKIGIQKRLSIIFTYGGQWRDLKEVLELISKGIIQPQVEIAGLREFPNILKSVCDGKVKARVALLHE
;
A
#
# COMPACT_ATOMS: atom_id res chain seq x y z
N MET A 1 8.02 -30.66 -4.18
CA MET A 1 8.33 -29.49 -5.02
C MET A 1 7.53 -28.27 -4.56
N PRO A 2 8.09 -27.05 -4.61
CA PRO A 2 7.29 -25.84 -4.36
C PRO A 2 6.09 -25.81 -5.32
N LEU A 3 4.93 -25.36 -4.85
CA LEU A 3 3.73 -25.27 -5.68
C LEU A 3 4.06 -24.41 -6.93
N PRO A 4 3.81 -24.91 -8.16
CA PRO A 4 4.16 -24.16 -9.36
C PRO A 4 3.33 -22.88 -9.46
N LYS A 5 3.91 -21.86 -10.11
CA LYS A 5 3.19 -20.65 -10.49
C LYS A 5 1.92 -21.02 -11.23
N TYR A 6 0.81 -20.38 -10.88
CA TYR A 6 -0.47 -20.63 -11.54
C TYR A 6 -0.36 -20.35 -13.03
N THR A 7 -0.59 -21.39 -13.84
CA THR A 7 -0.79 -21.31 -15.28
C THR A 7 -2.16 -21.89 -15.62
N TYR A 8 -2.84 -21.28 -16.57
CA TYR A 8 -4.08 -21.84 -17.08
C TYR A 8 -3.74 -23.01 -18.01
N ASN A 9 -4.10 -24.22 -17.60
CA ASN A 9 -3.84 -25.46 -18.34
C ASN A 9 -5.13 -26.12 -18.86
N GLY A 10 -6.22 -25.35 -18.99
CA GLY A 10 -7.55 -25.86 -19.31
C GLY A 10 -8.40 -26.21 -18.08
N PRO A 11 -9.63 -26.71 -18.29
CA PRO A 11 -10.47 -27.25 -17.22
C PRO A 11 -9.91 -28.54 -16.63
N ILE A 12 -10.13 -28.74 -15.33
CA ILE A 12 -9.82 -30.03 -14.72
C ILE A 12 -10.85 -31.08 -15.15
N ASP A 13 -10.42 -32.34 -15.19
CA ASP A 13 -11.35 -33.45 -15.27
C ASP A 13 -12.02 -33.63 -13.89
N HIS A 14 -13.28 -33.18 -13.82
CA HIS A 14 -14.12 -33.25 -12.63
C HIS A 14 -14.68 -34.66 -12.38
N THR A 15 -14.58 -35.57 -13.35
CA THR A 15 -15.07 -36.95 -13.23
C THR A 15 -14.11 -37.87 -12.46
N VAL A 16 -12.87 -37.41 -12.25
CA VAL A 16 -11.87 -38.12 -11.45
C VAL A 16 -12.34 -38.23 -10.01
N VAL A 17 -12.46 -39.47 -9.53
CA VAL A 17 -12.83 -39.77 -8.14
C VAL A 17 -11.67 -39.38 -7.21
N PRO A 18 -11.92 -38.58 -6.15
CA PRO A 18 -10.86 -38.21 -5.22
C PRO A 18 -10.34 -39.40 -4.43
N ASP A 19 -9.01 -39.50 -4.32
CA ASP A 19 -8.38 -40.44 -3.39
C ASP A 19 -8.52 -39.91 -1.95
N LEU A 20 -9.49 -40.47 -1.21
CA LEU A 20 -9.79 -40.05 0.15
C LEU A 20 -8.64 -40.33 1.13
N ALA A 21 -7.71 -41.23 0.80
CA ALA A 21 -6.53 -41.47 1.62
C ALA A 21 -5.68 -40.19 1.77
N ASN A 22 -5.75 -39.26 0.81
CA ASN A 22 -5.05 -37.98 0.86
C ASN A 22 -5.64 -36.99 1.88
N ALA A 23 -6.83 -37.25 2.45
CA ALA A 23 -7.37 -36.47 3.56
C ALA A 23 -7.02 -37.06 4.93
N LYS A 24 -6.63 -38.34 4.97
CA LYS A 24 -6.34 -39.05 6.22
C LYS A 24 -5.24 -38.35 7.01
N ALA A 25 -5.46 -38.19 8.32
CA ALA A 25 -4.57 -37.53 9.27
C ALA A 25 -4.26 -36.04 8.98
N LYS A 26 -4.91 -35.40 8.01
CA LYS A 26 -4.83 -33.94 7.82
C LYS A 26 -5.70 -33.23 8.86
N SER A 27 -5.27 -32.03 9.24
CA SER A 27 -6.07 -31.10 10.03
C SER A 27 -6.86 -30.16 9.12
N VAL A 28 -8.19 -30.19 9.26
CA VAL A 28 -9.13 -29.44 8.42
C VAL A 28 -9.90 -28.45 9.27
N ILE A 29 -9.91 -27.18 8.85
CA ILE A 29 -10.75 -26.14 9.44
C ILE A 29 -11.95 -25.88 8.53
N ILE A 30 -13.17 -25.87 9.08
CA ILE A 30 -14.40 -25.53 8.33
C ILE A 30 -15.17 -24.45 9.08
N THR A 31 -15.35 -23.28 8.48
CA THR A 31 -16.27 -22.26 9.03
C THR A 31 -17.70 -22.53 8.58
N GLY A 32 -18.68 -22.31 9.47
CA GLY A 32 -20.10 -22.59 9.21
C GLY A 32 -20.38 -24.09 9.09
N GLY A 33 -19.75 -24.91 9.94
CA GLY A 33 -19.77 -26.38 9.84
C GLY A 33 -20.89 -27.09 10.59
N ALA A 34 -21.76 -26.38 11.32
CA ALA A 34 -22.69 -27.04 12.24
C ALA A 34 -24.00 -27.51 11.59
N ASN A 35 -24.31 -27.13 10.35
CA ASN A 35 -25.53 -27.55 9.67
C ASN A 35 -25.38 -27.60 8.13
N GLY A 36 -26.40 -28.15 7.47
CA GLY A 36 -26.55 -28.13 6.01
C GLY A 36 -25.31 -28.64 5.27
N MET A 37 -24.85 -27.87 4.28
CA MET A 37 -23.65 -28.21 3.51
C MET A 37 -22.38 -28.26 4.36
N GLY A 38 -22.28 -27.42 5.39
CA GLY A 38 -21.14 -27.41 6.30
C GLY A 38 -21.03 -28.70 7.11
N GLU A 39 -22.15 -29.17 7.67
CA GLU A 39 -22.20 -30.46 8.36
C GLU A 39 -21.87 -31.63 7.41
N ALA A 40 -22.39 -31.60 6.18
CA ALA A 40 -22.06 -32.60 5.17
C ALA A 40 -20.55 -32.66 4.87
N MET A 41 -19.88 -31.49 4.79
CA MET A 41 -18.42 -31.41 4.65
C MET A 41 -17.71 -31.96 5.88
N VAL A 42 -18.10 -31.56 7.09
CA VAL A 42 -17.52 -32.05 8.34
C VAL A 42 -17.54 -33.57 8.38
N ARG A 43 -18.71 -34.18 8.13
CA ARG A 43 -18.87 -35.64 8.12
C ARG A 43 -17.98 -36.30 7.08
N ALA A 44 -17.99 -35.81 5.84
CA ALA A 44 -17.19 -36.38 4.76
C ALA A 44 -15.67 -36.36 5.06
N PHE A 45 -15.16 -35.26 5.62
CA PHE A 45 -13.74 -35.17 6.00
C PHE A 45 -13.40 -36.08 7.20
N THR A 46 -14.27 -36.16 8.22
CA THR A 46 -14.05 -37.09 9.34
C THR A 46 -14.10 -38.55 8.90
N GLU A 47 -15.03 -38.92 8.00
CA GLU A 47 -15.15 -40.28 7.45
C GLU A 47 -13.92 -40.66 6.61
N ALA A 48 -13.31 -39.69 5.91
CA ALA A 48 -12.04 -39.86 5.22
C ALA A 48 -10.82 -39.94 6.16
N GLY A 49 -11.03 -39.84 7.47
CA GLY A 49 -9.99 -39.96 8.50
C GLY A 49 -9.20 -38.68 8.75
N ALA A 50 -9.71 -37.51 8.36
CA ALA A 50 -9.15 -36.22 8.75
C ALA A 50 -9.60 -35.83 10.17
N PHE A 51 -8.80 -34.99 10.84
CA PHE A 51 -9.24 -34.32 12.06
C PHE A 51 -9.91 -33.00 11.70
N VAL A 52 -11.19 -32.83 12.04
CA VAL A 52 -11.97 -31.67 11.61
C VAL A 52 -12.26 -30.72 12.77
N THR A 53 -11.73 -29.52 12.71
CA THR A 53 -12.14 -28.43 13.61
C THR A 53 -13.10 -27.52 12.87
N PHE A 54 -14.31 -27.32 13.41
CA PHE A 54 -15.33 -26.53 12.74
C PHE A 54 -15.93 -25.47 13.65
N GLY A 55 -16.14 -24.29 13.08
CA GLY A 55 -16.61 -23.10 13.79
C GLY A 55 -18.00 -22.69 13.33
N ASP A 56 -18.92 -22.42 14.24
CA ASP A 56 -20.27 -21.95 13.91
C ASP A 56 -20.90 -21.21 15.11
N LEU A 57 -21.89 -20.36 14.87
CA LEU A 57 -22.71 -19.77 15.93
C LEU A 57 -23.81 -20.73 16.40
N HIS A 58 -24.21 -21.68 15.55
CA HIS A 58 -25.33 -22.57 15.80
C HIS A 58 -24.99 -23.66 16.84
N PRO A 59 -25.83 -23.87 17.88
CA PRO A 59 -25.53 -24.80 18.99
C PRO A 59 -25.47 -26.28 18.58
N ARG A 60 -26.08 -26.64 17.44
CA ARG A 60 -25.97 -27.98 16.83
C ARG A 60 -24.53 -28.49 16.73
N GLY A 61 -23.55 -27.59 16.61
CA GLY A 61 -22.15 -27.98 16.51
C GLY A 61 -21.64 -28.81 17.70
N ASP A 62 -22.14 -28.54 18.91
CA ASP A 62 -21.79 -29.33 20.10
C ASP A 62 -22.26 -30.78 19.98
N ASP A 63 -23.48 -30.99 19.48
CA ASP A 63 -24.05 -32.33 19.33
C ASP A 63 -23.41 -33.08 18.17
N LEU A 64 -23.10 -32.38 17.06
CA LEU A 64 -22.37 -32.96 15.94
C LEU A 64 -20.98 -33.42 16.36
N ALA A 65 -20.25 -32.63 17.14
CA ALA A 65 -18.94 -33.02 17.66
C ALA A 65 -19.03 -34.25 18.57
N LYS A 66 -20.06 -34.35 19.43
CA LYS A 66 -20.29 -35.55 20.26
C LYS A 66 -20.56 -36.79 19.41
N GLU A 67 -21.39 -36.66 18.37
CA GLU A 67 -21.71 -37.76 17.45
C GLU A 67 -20.46 -38.28 16.73
N LEU A 68 -19.65 -37.37 16.19
CA LEU A 68 -18.42 -37.70 15.46
C LEU A 68 -17.35 -38.31 16.38
N ASN A 69 -17.34 -37.88 17.65
CA ASN A 69 -16.37 -38.36 18.64
C ASN A 69 -16.79 -39.62 19.39
N ALA A 70 -17.95 -40.22 19.06
CA ALA A 70 -18.48 -41.40 19.75
C ALA A 70 -17.50 -42.60 19.75
N ASN A 71 -16.64 -42.71 18.73
CA ASN A 71 -15.69 -43.80 18.55
C ASN A 71 -14.22 -43.32 18.53
N GLY A 72 -13.93 -42.16 19.11
CA GLY A 72 -12.59 -41.56 19.15
C GLY A 72 -12.59 -40.08 18.77
N GLU A 73 -11.61 -39.32 19.23
CA GLU A 73 -11.55 -37.86 18.97
C GLU A 73 -11.18 -37.58 17.51
N THR A 74 -12.18 -37.28 16.68
CA THR A 74 -12.05 -37.01 15.24
C THR A 74 -12.42 -35.57 14.87
N ALA A 75 -13.15 -34.86 15.75
CA ALA A 75 -13.59 -33.50 15.48
C ALA A 75 -13.61 -32.61 16.73
N ALA A 76 -13.49 -31.30 16.51
CA ALA A 76 -13.63 -30.28 17.54
C ALA A 76 -14.56 -29.16 17.07
N PHE A 77 -15.58 -28.85 17.87
CA PHE A 77 -16.44 -27.70 17.64
C PHE A 77 -15.95 -26.48 18.43
N VAL A 78 -16.02 -25.31 17.80
CA VAL A 78 -15.80 -24.02 18.45
C VAL A 78 -16.97 -23.10 18.12
N LYS A 79 -17.63 -22.56 19.15
CA LYS A 79 -18.62 -21.51 18.92
C LYS A 79 -17.91 -20.28 18.38
N CYS A 80 -18.11 -19.97 17.10
CA CYS A 80 -17.27 -19.04 16.35
C CYS A 80 -18.10 -18.02 15.56
N ASP A 81 -17.87 -16.74 15.81
CA ASP A 81 -18.28 -15.66 14.91
C ASP A 81 -17.13 -15.35 13.96
N ILE A 82 -17.31 -15.57 12.66
CA ILE A 82 -16.24 -15.33 11.69
C ILE A 82 -15.94 -13.85 11.46
N THR A 83 -16.81 -12.95 11.90
CA THR A 83 -16.56 -11.50 11.84
C THR A 83 -15.74 -11.00 13.03
N ASP A 84 -15.57 -11.83 14.06
CA ASP A 84 -14.75 -11.55 15.23
C ASP A 84 -13.37 -12.21 15.10
N TRP A 85 -12.32 -11.37 15.16
CA TRP A 85 -10.94 -11.81 14.92
C TRP A 85 -10.44 -12.79 15.99
N ASP A 86 -10.76 -12.55 17.26
CA ASP A 86 -10.30 -13.38 18.38
C ASP A 86 -11.02 -14.72 18.43
N SER A 87 -12.30 -14.74 18.06
CA SER A 87 -13.09 -15.94 17.86
C SER A 87 -12.47 -16.84 16.78
N LEU A 88 -12.05 -16.25 15.65
CA LEU A 88 -11.32 -17.00 14.62
C LEU A 88 -9.93 -17.46 15.09
N ILE A 89 -9.17 -16.65 15.82
CA ILE A 89 -7.90 -17.12 16.41
C ILE A 89 -8.14 -18.37 17.28
N THR A 90 -9.19 -18.35 18.10
CA THR A 90 -9.57 -19.48 18.96
C THR A 90 -9.87 -20.73 18.14
N LEU A 91 -10.59 -20.59 17.02
CA LEU A 91 -10.85 -21.70 16.09
C LEU A 91 -9.54 -22.29 15.53
N PHE A 92 -8.62 -21.45 15.05
CA PHE A 92 -7.35 -21.89 14.48
C PHE A 92 -6.39 -22.50 15.52
N GLU A 93 -6.28 -21.92 16.72
CA GLU A 93 -5.47 -22.50 17.80
C GLU A 93 -6.08 -23.81 18.32
N THR A 94 -7.41 -23.95 18.32
CA THR A 94 -8.06 -25.24 18.63
C THR A 94 -7.71 -26.30 17.60
N ALA A 95 -7.78 -25.96 16.30
CA ALA A 95 -7.41 -26.89 15.24
C ALA A 95 -5.94 -27.33 15.34
N LYS A 96 -5.06 -26.37 15.59
CA LYS A 96 -3.65 -26.65 15.79
C LYS A 96 -3.40 -27.49 17.04
N SER A 97 -4.05 -27.23 18.17
CA SER A 97 -3.75 -27.90 19.44
C SER A 97 -4.38 -29.28 19.57
N LYS A 98 -5.55 -29.50 18.96
CA LYS A 98 -6.27 -30.78 19.07
C LYS A 98 -5.99 -31.74 17.93
N SER A 99 -5.54 -31.27 16.78
CA SER A 99 -5.20 -32.17 15.68
C SER A 99 -4.00 -33.06 16.03
N PRO A 100 -4.01 -34.35 15.67
CA PRO A 100 -2.91 -35.26 15.99
C PRO A 100 -1.53 -34.79 15.50
N GLY A 101 -1.49 -34.05 14.38
CA GLY A 101 -0.27 -33.52 13.77
C GLY A 101 0.17 -32.14 14.28
N ASN A 102 -0.56 -31.56 15.24
CA ASN A 102 -0.44 -30.16 15.65
C ASN A 102 -0.42 -29.16 14.48
N SER A 103 -1.26 -29.42 13.48
CA SER A 103 -1.17 -28.81 12.15
C SER A 103 -2.45 -28.09 11.74
N VAL A 104 -2.32 -27.32 10.65
CA VAL A 104 -3.42 -26.83 9.82
C VAL A 104 -3.01 -27.09 8.38
N ASP A 105 -3.81 -27.87 7.65
CA ASP A 105 -3.48 -28.36 6.30
C ASP A 105 -4.51 -27.91 5.26
N ILE A 106 -5.80 -27.96 5.63
CA ILE A 106 -6.89 -27.52 4.77
C ILE A 106 -7.76 -26.52 5.53
N VAL A 107 -8.11 -25.40 4.89
CA VAL A 107 -9.06 -24.43 5.44
C VAL A 107 -10.17 -24.21 4.42
N ILE A 108 -11.40 -24.47 4.86
CA ILE A 108 -12.62 -24.27 4.08
C ILE A 108 -13.38 -23.10 4.68
N ALA A 109 -13.30 -21.95 4.00
CA ALA A 109 -14.08 -20.76 4.33
C ALA A 109 -15.50 -20.92 3.77
N ASN A 110 -16.33 -21.68 4.50
CA ASN A 110 -17.67 -22.05 4.08
C ASN A 110 -18.79 -21.15 4.64
N ALA A 111 -18.59 -20.54 5.81
CA ALA A 111 -19.59 -19.70 6.44
C ALA A 111 -20.01 -18.52 5.53
N GLY A 112 -21.32 -18.29 5.49
CA GLY A 112 -21.90 -17.18 4.75
C GLY A 112 -23.41 -17.13 4.96
N ILE A 113 -23.98 -15.94 4.78
CA ILE A 113 -25.41 -15.68 4.88
C ILE A 113 -25.95 -15.15 3.55
N SER A 114 -27.24 -15.35 3.33
CA SER A 114 -27.94 -14.93 2.12
C SER A 114 -28.97 -13.84 2.43
N ARG A 115 -29.72 -13.41 1.42
CA ARG A 115 -30.84 -12.48 1.59
C ARG A 115 -31.86 -12.91 2.65
N ALA A 116 -31.99 -14.21 2.95
CA ALA A 116 -32.86 -14.68 4.02
C ALA A 116 -32.51 -14.08 5.41
N SER A 117 -31.28 -13.57 5.56
CA SER A 117 -30.82 -12.89 6.78
C SER A 117 -31.05 -11.37 6.77
N GLY A 118 -31.76 -10.85 5.76
CA GLY A 118 -32.08 -9.44 5.61
C GLY A 118 -31.06 -8.70 4.74
N ASP A 119 -31.35 -8.59 3.44
CA ASP A 119 -30.63 -7.68 2.55
C ASP A 119 -31.11 -6.25 2.81
N SER A 120 -30.25 -5.45 3.43
CA SER A 120 -30.57 -4.11 3.91
C SER A 120 -30.58 -3.06 2.80
N LEU A 121 -30.13 -3.41 1.59
CA LEU A 121 -30.20 -2.52 0.42
C LEU A 121 -31.48 -2.72 -0.39
N TRP A 122 -32.13 -3.89 -0.30
CA TRP A 122 -33.33 -4.19 -1.09
C TRP A 122 -34.58 -3.46 -0.62
N ASN A 123 -34.73 -3.26 0.69
CA ASN A 123 -35.95 -2.69 1.25
C ASN A 123 -36.04 -1.20 0.93
N LEU A 124 -37.24 -0.76 0.53
CA LEU A 124 -37.52 0.67 0.37
C LEU A 124 -37.82 1.27 1.74
N ASP A 125 -37.10 2.32 2.09
CA ASP A 125 -37.42 3.17 3.24
C ASP A 125 -38.63 4.07 2.95
N ASP A 126 -39.29 4.56 4.00
CA ASP A 126 -40.34 5.59 3.87
C ASP A 126 -39.73 6.86 3.24
N PRO A 127 -40.18 7.29 2.05
CA PRO A 127 -39.63 8.47 1.40
C PRO A 127 -39.91 9.78 2.16
N ASN A 128 -40.85 9.77 3.13
CA ASN A 128 -41.14 10.91 3.99
C ASN A 128 -40.46 10.81 5.37
N GLY A 129 -39.81 9.68 5.66
CA GLY A 129 -39.08 9.43 6.89
C GLY A 129 -37.64 9.96 6.84
N ALA A 130 -36.92 9.80 7.95
CA ALA A 130 -35.47 9.99 7.94
C ALA A 130 -34.79 8.86 7.14
N PRO A 131 -33.70 9.13 6.40
CA PRO A 131 -32.95 8.09 5.70
C PRO A 131 -32.45 7.00 6.65
N THR A 132 -32.64 5.73 6.31
CA THR A 132 -32.14 4.61 7.11
C THR A 132 -30.78 4.16 6.59
N LYS A 133 -29.82 3.94 7.50
CA LYS A 133 -28.50 3.39 7.14
C LYS A 133 -28.59 1.86 6.99
N PRO A 134 -28.14 1.27 5.87
CA PRO A 134 -28.06 -0.18 5.76
C PRO A 134 -27.04 -0.76 6.74
N ASN A 135 -27.34 -1.92 7.33
CA ASN A 135 -26.45 -2.56 8.31
C ASN A 135 -25.31 -3.33 7.65
N LEU A 136 -25.47 -3.73 6.38
CA LEU A 136 -24.51 -4.46 5.57
C LEU A 136 -24.01 -5.77 6.20
N ASN A 137 -24.86 -6.46 6.96
CA ASN A 137 -24.48 -7.68 7.68
C ASN A 137 -24.04 -8.80 6.72
N ILE A 138 -24.67 -8.90 5.54
CA ILE A 138 -24.30 -9.90 4.53
C ILE A 138 -22.88 -9.64 4.02
N VAL A 139 -22.52 -8.37 3.81
CA VAL A 139 -21.16 -7.97 3.42
C VAL A 139 -20.15 -8.36 4.49
N ARG A 140 -20.40 -8.00 5.75
CA ARG A 140 -19.49 -8.29 6.87
C ARG A 140 -19.22 -9.78 7.03
N VAL A 141 -20.28 -10.59 7.05
CA VAL A 141 -20.14 -12.05 7.22
C VAL A 141 -19.47 -12.68 6.00
N ASN A 142 -19.93 -12.36 4.78
CA ASN A 142 -19.45 -13.05 3.59
C ASN A 142 -18.05 -12.59 3.15
N MET A 143 -17.71 -11.31 3.30
CA MET A 143 -16.43 -10.74 2.87
C MET A 143 -15.44 -10.66 4.02
N ASP A 144 -15.71 -9.84 5.04
CA ASP A 144 -14.75 -9.59 6.13
C ASP A 144 -14.37 -10.91 6.82
N GLY A 145 -15.37 -11.74 7.15
CA GLY A 145 -15.12 -13.02 7.80
C GLY A 145 -14.33 -14.02 6.93
N THR A 146 -14.55 -14.02 5.61
CA THR A 146 -13.72 -14.84 4.68
C THR A 146 -12.30 -14.29 4.59
N PHE A 147 -12.11 -12.97 4.56
CA PHE A 147 -10.80 -12.33 4.49
C PHE A 147 -9.99 -12.55 5.77
N TYR A 148 -10.64 -12.48 6.94
CA TYR A 148 -10.02 -12.84 8.20
C TYR A 148 -9.62 -14.33 8.24
N THR A 149 -10.51 -15.21 7.79
CA THR A 149 -10.22 -16.64 7.67
C THR A 149 -9.03 -16.90 6.75
N TRP A 150 -8.94 -16.22 5.59
CA TRP A 150 -7.79 -16.28 4.70
C TRP A 150 -6.51 -15.83 5.40
N LYS A 151 -6.53 -14.65 6.05
CA LYS A 151 -5.34 -14.08 6.69
C LYS A 151 -4.77 -15.01 7.77
N LEU A 152 -5.65 -15.64 8.57
CA LEU A 152 -5.25 -16.62 9.56
C LEU A 152 -4.76 -17.92 8.90
N ALA A 153 -5.43 -18.41 7.86
CA ALA A 153 -4.97 -19.58 7.12
C ALA A 153 -3.52 -19.42 6.63
N VAL A 154 -3.20 -18.28 6.01
CA VAL A 154 -1.83 -17.95 5.60
C VAL A 154 -0.86 -18.00 6.78
N HIS A 155 -1.22 -17.41 7.92
CA HIS A 155 -0.37 -17.38 9.11
C HIS A 155 -0.08 -18.80 9.63
N TYR A 156 -1.11 -19.62 9.82
CA TYR A 156 -0.94 -20.97 10.36
C TYR A 156 -0.33 -21.96 9.37
N PHE A 157 -0.57 -21.80 8.06
CA PHE A 157 0.16 -22.54 7.04
C PHE A 157 1.66 -22.25 7.09
N ARG A 158 2.04 -20.97 7.25
CA ARG A 158 3.45 -20.53 7.27
C ARG A 158 4.18 -20.87 8.57
N LYS A 159 3.47 -21.08 9.69
CA LYS A 159 4.07 -21.59 10.95
C LYS A 159 4.67 -22.99 10.81
N GLN A 160 4.40 -23.67 9.71
CA GLN A 160 4.81 -25.04 9.49
C GLN A 160 5.76 -25.12 8.27
N PRO A 161 6.69 -26.09 8.22
CA PRO A 161 7.66 -26.18 7.12
C PRO A 161 6.96 -26.44 5.78
N ASP A 162 7.54 -25.96 4.68
CA ASP A 162 7.06 -26.23 3.33
C ASP A 162 7.83 -27.45 2.78
N THR A 163 7.17 -28.61 2.73
CA THR A 163 7.75 -29.88 2.30
C THR A 163 6.94 -30.46 1.15
N GLU A 164 7.53 -31.34 0.36
CA GLU A 164 6.87 -31.96 -0.80
C GLU A 164 5.60 -32.75 -0.44
N ASP A 165 5.63 -33.45 0.70
CA ASP A 165 4.48 -34.21 1.20
C ASP A 165 3.39 -33.31 1.76
N ARG A 166 3.73 -32.07 2.12
CA ARG A 166 2.76 -31.13 2.70
C ARG A 166 1.82 -30.58 1.65
N ASP A 167 0.62 -30.27 2.10
CA ASP A 167 -0.43 -29.68 1.30
C ASP A 167 -1.07 -28.51 2.05
N ARG A 168 -1.03 -27.31 1.48
CA ARG A 168 -1.66 -26.10 2.06
C ARG A 168 -2.79 -25.69 1.14
N CYS A 169 -4.02 -26.02 1.53
CA CYS A 169 -5.19 -25.84 0.68
C CYS A 169 -6.20 -24.88 1.32
N PHE A 170 -6.52 -23.81 0.61
CA PHE A 170 -7.60 -22.90 0.97
C PHE A 170 -8.75 -23.01 -0.03
N ILE A 171 -9.96 -23.25 0.47
CA ILE A 171 -11.15 -23.39 -0.38
C ILE A 171 -12.23 -22.42 0.10
N MET A 172 -12.79 -21.63 -0.82
CA MET A 172 -13.87 -20.69 -0.52
C MET A 172 -15.21 -21.21 -1.01
N THR A 173 -16.24 -21.13 -0.15
CA THR A 173 -17.62 -21.34 -0.58
C THR A 173 -18.20 -20.05 -1.16
N GLY A 174 -18.31 -20.08 -2.48
CA GLY A 174 -18.90 -19.08 -3.33
C GLY A 174 -20.40 -19.24 -3.55
N SER A 175 -20.81 -18.94 -4.79
CA SER A 175 -22.12 -19.27 -5.34
C SER A 175 -22.11 -19.14 -6.86
N MET A 176 -23.00 -19.87 -7.52
CA MET A 176 -23.28 -19.71 -8.95
C MET A 176 -23.65 -18.26 -9.31
N VAL A 177 -24.22 -17.48 -8.39
CA VAL A 177 -24.55 -16.06 -8.64
C VAL A 177 -23.33 -15.16 -8.83
N ALA A 178 -22.10 -15.66 -8.65
CA ALA A 178 -20.89 -14.95 -9.07
C ALA A 178 -20.63 -14.99 -10.59
N TYR A 179 -21.50 -15.66 -11.35
CA TYR A 179 -21.41 -15.86 -12.81
C TYR A 179 -22.67 -15.43 -13.56
N ILE A 180 -23.74 -15.11 -12.84
CA ILE A 180 -25.04 -14.75 -13.37
C ILE A 180 -25.62 -13.61 -12.55
N ASP A 181 -26.61 -12.91 -13.11
CA ASP A 181 -27.33 -11.87 -12.38
C ASP A 181 -28.43 -12.48 -11.51
N SER A 182 -28.54 -12.04 -10.26
CA SER A 182 -29.59 -12.48 -9.33
C SER A 182 -30.37 -11.27 -8.83
N PRO A 183 -31.51 -10.93 -9.46
CA PRO A 183 -32.28 -9.76 -9.08
C PRO A 183 -32.76 -9.88 -7.64
N GLY A 184 -32.56 -8.78 -6.90
CA GLY A 184 -32.98 -8.63 -5.52
C GLY A 184 -32.06 -9.21 -4.45
N ASN A 185 -31.00 -9.93 -4.80
CA ASN A 185 -30.00 -10.40 -3.84
C ASN A 185 -28.77 -9.50 -3.90
N TRP A 186 -28.92 -8.19 -3.72
CA TRP A 186 -27.88 -7.21 -4.07
C TRP A 186 -26.61 -7.36 -3.23
N GLU A 187 -26.72 -7.35 -1.90
CA GLU A 187 -25.55 -7.54 -1.03
C GLU A 187 -24.94 -8.93 -1.24
N TYR A 188 -25.79 -9.97 -1.26
CA TYR A 188 -25.33 -11.35 -1.41
C TYR A 188 -24.59 -11.55 -2.74
N THR A 189 -25.17 -11.14 -3.87
CA THR A 189 -24.58 -11.30 -5.19
C THR A 189 -23.28 -10.51 -5.29
N ALA A 190 -23.25 -9.27 -4.82
CA ALA A 190 -22.03 -8.46 -4.79
C ALA A 190 -20.90 -9.16 -4.00
N THR A 191 -21.20 -9.71 -2.83
CA THR A 191 -20.20 -10.44 -2.03
C THR A 191 -19.69 -11.69 -2.75
N LYS A 192 -20.55 -12.44 -3.47
CA LYS A 192 -20.12 -13.65 -4.19
C LYS A 192 -19.27 -13.34 -5.42
N TYR A 193 -19.56 -12.26 -6.14
CA TYR A 193 -18.63 -11.70 -7.14
C TYR A 193 -17.31 -11.27 -6.50
N GLY A 194 -17.36 -10.60 -5.35
CA GLY A 194 -16.19 -10.19 -4.58
C GLY A 194 -15.30 -11.38 -4.19
N LEU A 195 -15.86 -12.45 -3.64
CA LEU A 195 -15.13 -13.67 -3.28
C LEU A 195 -14.52 -14.37 -4.49
N ARG A 196 -15.24 -14.42 -5.62
CA ARG A 196 -14.71 -14.96 -6.87
C ARG A 196 -13.53 -14.11 -7.37
N GLY A 197 -13.69 -12.79 -7.39
CA GLY A 197 -12.63 -11.85 -7.75
C GLY A 197 -11.41 -11.96 -6.84
N PHE A 198 -11.63 -12.16 -5.54
CA PHE A 198 -10.58 -12.40 -4.56
C PHE A 198 -9.80 -13.67 -4.90
N MET A 199 -10.46 -14.81 -5.10
CA MET A 199 -9.80 -16.06 -5.54
C MET A 199 -8.95 -15.86 -6.79
N LYS A 200 -9.51 -15.20 -7.82
CA LYS A 200 -8.82 -14.93 -9.10
C LYS A 200 -7.56 -14.10 -8.91
N THR A 201 -7.54 -13.25 -7.88
CA THR A 201 -6.41 -12.39 -7.52
C THR A 201 -5.37 -13.19 -6.73
N VAL A 202 -5.77 -13.82 -5.61
CA VAL A 202 -4.81 -14.49 -4.72
C VAL A 202 -4.17 -15.75 -5.33
N ARG A 203 -4.82 -16.42 -6.30
CA ARG A 203 -4.18 -17.56 -7.00
C ARG A 203 -2.91 -17.19 -7.76
N ARG A 204 -2.72 -15.90 -8.10
CA ARG A 204 -1.58 -15.43 -8.91
C ARG A 204 -0.28 -15.36 -8.13
N ASN A 205 -0.32 -15.30 -6.80
CA ASN A 205 0.85 -15.16 -5.93
C ASN A 205 0.87 -16.12 -4.73
N SER A 206 -0.26 -16.72 -4.35
CA SER A 206 -0.33 -17.61 -3.18
C SER A 206 0.59 -18.84 -3.24
N TRP A 207 0.92 -19.28 -4.46
CA TRP A 207 1.86 -20.37 -4.71
C TRP A 207 3.28 -20.08 -4.20
N GLU A 208 3.66 -18.82 -4.02
CA GLU A 208 4.96 -18.46 -3.44
C GLU A 208 5.11 -18.88 -1.97
N GLN A 209 4.00 -19.08 -1.26
CA GLN A 209 3.99 -19.65 0.08
C GLN A 209 3.49 -21.10 0.07
N GLY A 210 3.49 -21.75 -1.09
CA GLY A 210 3.01 -23.13 -1.26
C GLY A 210 1.51 -23.30 -1.06
N ILE A 211 0.71 -22.21 -1.12
CA ILE A 211 -0.73 -22.25 -0.83
C ILE A 211 -1.51 -22.37 -2.13
N ARG A 212 -2.35 -23.41 -2.21
CA ARG A 212 -3.36 -23.60 -3.26
C ARG A 212 -4.63 -22.89 -2.84
N VAL A 213 -5.29 -22.21 -3.77
CA VAL A 213 -6.56 -21.53 -3.50
C VAL A 213 -7.59 -21.83 -4.57
N ASN A 214 -8.80 -22.22 -4.15
CA ASN A 214 -9.87 -22.64 -5.06
C ASN A 214 -11.24 -22.14 -4.59
N TYR A 215 -12.21 -22.18 -5.50
CA TYR A 215 -13.56 -21.69 -5.27
C TYR A 215 -14.58 -22.81 -5.55
N VAL A 216 -15.57 -22.97 -4.69
CA VAL A 216 -16.73 -23.84 -4.96
C VAL A 216 -17.94 -22.94 -5.11
N ALA A 217 -18.70 -23.08 -6.19
CA ALA A 217 -19.82 -22.23 -6.54
C ALA A 217 -21.14 -23.03 -6.49
N PRO A 218 -21.79 -23.15 -5.32
CA PRO A 218 -23.05 -23.87 -5.25
C PRO A 218 -24.16 -23.20 -6.07
N CYS A 219 -24.93 -24.01 -6.80
CA CYS A 219 -26.23 -23.63 -7.32
C CYS A 219 -27.28 -23.64 -6.18
N TRP A 220 -28.55 -23.78 -6.53
CA TRP A 220 -29.59 -24.07 -5.54
C TRP A 220 -29.33 -25.44 -4.91
N ILE A 221 -28.92 -25.45 -3.64
CA ILE A 221 -28.67 -26.70 -2.92
C ILE A 221 -29.89 -27.09 -2.11
N LYS A 222 -30.26 -28.37 -2.15
CA LYS A 222 -31.33 -28.91 -1.33
C LYS A 222 -30.98 -28.74 0.16
N SER A 223 -31.85 -28.07 0.91
CA SER A 223 -31.60 -27.72 2.31
C SER A 223 -32.76 -28.20 3.18
N ALA A 224 -32.42 -28.77 4.34
CA ALA A 224 -33.39 -29.21 5.34
C ALA A 224 -34.22 -28.06 5.95
N ILE A 225 -33.82 -26.80 5.70
CA ILE A 225 -34.43 -25.60 6.29
C ILE A 225 -35.61 -25.07 5.45
N ARG A 226 -35.78 -25.51 4.19
CA ARG A 226 -36.90 -25.05 3.33
C ARG A 226 -38.14 -25.90 3.53
N THR A 227 -39.31 -25.27 3.52
CA THR A 227 -40.58 -25.99 3.52
C THR A 227 -40.76 -26.75 2.21
N LYS A 228 -41.45 -27.89 2.26
CA LYS A 228 -41.71 -28.71 1.07
C LYS A 228 -42.52 -27.94 0.03
N GLU A 229 -43.43 -27.08 0.49
CA GLU A 229 -44.27 -26.24 -0.38
C GLU A 229 -43.43 -25.22 -1.15
N TYR A 230 -42.46 -24.57 -0.51
CA TYR A 230 -41.57 -23.62 -1.17
C TYR A 230 -40.58 -24.30 -2.10
N GLU A 231 -40.08 -25.49 -1.73
CA GLU A 231 -39.25 -26.31 -2.62
C GLU A 231 -40.02 -26.69 -3.89
N ASN A 232 -41.26 -27.19 -3.76
CA ASN A 232 -42.10 -27.51 -4.91
C ASN A 232 -42.38 -26.27 -5.78
N TRP A 233 -42.64 -25.11 -5.17
CA TRP A 233 -42.85 -23.85 -5.90
C TRP A 233 -41.65 -23.45 -6.77
N LEU A 234 -40.43 -23.72 -6.31
CA LEU A 234 -39.19 -23.50 -7.05
C LEU A 234 -39.05 -24.51 -8.20
N ILE A 235 -39.33 -25.80 -7.94
CA ILE A 235 -39.28 -26.86 -8.97
C ILE A 235 -40.26 -26.56 -10.12
N GLU A 236 -41.49 -26.16 -9.81
CA GLU A 236 -42.49 -25.76 -10.80
C GLU A 236 -42.06 -24.58 -11.69
N ARG A 237 -41.07 -23.80 -11.24
CA ARG A 237 -40.48 -22.66 -11.97
C ARG A 237 -39.14 -23.01 -12.62
N GLY A 238 -38.84 -24.30 -12.74
CA GLY A 238 -37.64 -24.80 -13.42
C GLY A 238 -36.37 -24.74 -12.59
N VAL A 239 -36.47 -24.58 -11.27
CA VAL A 239 -35.29 -24.72 -10.40
C VAL A 239 -34.99 -26.20 -10.20
N GLU A 240 -33.81 -26.59 -10.62
CA GLU A 240 -33.22 -27.89 -10.31
C GLU A 240 -32.19 -27.73 -9.18
N PHE A 241 -32.13 -28.72 -8.29
CA PHE A 241 -31.30 -28.67 -7.09
C PHE A 241 -30.05 -29.54 -7.20
N GLY A 242 -28.93 -29.04 -6.70
CA GLY A 242 -27.77 -29.85 -6.33
C GLY A 242 -27.91 -30.39 -4.90
N GLU A 243 -27.10 -31.40 -4.56
CA GLU A 243 -27.14 -32.02 -3.24
C GLU A 243 -26.04 -31.46 -2.31
N GLN A 244 -26.28 -31.51 -0.99
CA GLN A 244 -25.26 -31.13 0.01
C GLN A 244 -24.03 -32.04 -0.07
N ALA A 245 -24.26 -33.33 -0.39
CA ALA A 245 -23.20 -34.30 -0.61
C ALA A 245 -22.31 -33.93 -1.80
N ASP A 246 -22.87 -33.31 -2.84
CA ASP A 246 -22.10 -32.88 -4.02
C ASP A 246 -21.18 -31.69 -3.66
N CYS A 247 -21.62 -30.82 -2.73
CA CYS A 247 -20.78 -29.77 -2.17
C CYS A 247 -19.57 -30.35 -1.42
N ALA A 248 -19.81 -31.33 -0.54
CA ALA A 248 -18.74 -32.05 0.15
C ALA A 248 -17.82 -32.78 -0.84
N GLY A 249 -18.39 -33.41 -1.87
CA GLY A 249 -17.65 -34.07 -2.95
C GLY A 249 -16.71 -33.13 -3.70
N ALA A 250 -17.17 -31.92 -4.06
CA ALA A 250 -16.33 -30.91 -4.69
C ALA A 250 -15.20 -30.41 -3.76
N MET A 251 -15.48 -30.21 -2.48
CA MET A 251 -14.45 -29.86 -1.49
C MET A 251 -13.39 -30.97 -1.36
N MET A 252 -13.82 -32.23 -1.28
CA MET A 252 -12.94 -33.40 -1.26
C MET A 252 -12.12 -33.53 -2.55
N ARG A 253 -12.74 -33.29 -3.71
CA ARG A 253 -12.06 -33.30 -5.01
C ARG A 253 -10.87 -32.35 -5.02
N ILE A 254 -11.03 -31.14 -4.47
CA ILE A 254 -9.99 -30.11 -4.38
C ILE A 254 -8.96 -30.43 -3.29
N ALA A 255 -9.43 -30.88 -2.11
CA ALA A 255 -8.59 -31.12 -0.94
C ALA A 255 -7.67 -32.34 -1.10
N CYS A 256 -8.11 -33.35 -1.85
CA CYS A 256 -7.37 -34.60 -2.07
C CYS A 256 -6.51 -34.60 -3.34
N ASP A 257 -6.53 -33.53 -4.14
CA ASP A 257 -5.73 -33.43 -5.37
C ASP A 257 -4.89 -32.15 -5.35
N LYS A 258 -3.58 -32.32 -5.16
CA LYS A 258 -2.60 -31.23 -5.10
C LYS A 258 -2.44 -30.50 -6.43
N SER A 259 -2.86 -31.08 -7.55
CA SER A 259 -2.77 -30.44 -8.88
C SER A 259 -3.82 -29.32 -9.06
N ILE A 260 -4.86 -29.30 -8.24
CA ILE A 260 -5.93 -28.30 -8.34
C ILE A 260 -5.54 -27.02 -7.60
N ASN A 261 -5.28 -25.97 -8.38
CA ASN A 261 -5.02 -24.62 -7.89
C ASN A 261 -5.66 -23.58 -8.83
N GLY A 262 -6.31 -22.56 -8.25
CA GLY A 262 -6.89 -21.44 -8.97
C GLY A 262 -8.12 -21.79 -9.80
N ARG A 263 -8.83 -22.87 -9.46
CA ARG A 263 -10.02 -23.37 -10.17
C ARG A 263 -11.31 -23.07 -9.42
N SER A 264 -12.41 -23.07 -10.17
CA SER A 264 -13.77 -22.98 -9.64
C SER A 264 -14.55 -24.23 -10.02
N LEU A 265 -15.11 -24.92 -9.01
CA LEU A 265 -16.06 -26.02 -9.22
C LEU A 265 -17.47 -25.54 -8.92
N MET A 266 -18.36 -25.58 -9.91
CA MET A 266 -19.76 -25.25 -9.71
C MET A 266 -20.55 -26.50 -9.37
N ILE A 267 -21.28 -26.47 -8.27
CA ILE A 267 -22.22 -27.52 -7.93
C ILE A 267 -23.41 -27.36 -8.86
N THR A 268 -23.85 -28.47 -9.43
CA THR A 268 -24.94 -28.51 -10.40
C THR A 268 -25.90 -29.63 -10.03
N PRO A 269 -27.16 -29.56 -10.46
CA PRO A 269 -28.04 -30.71 -10.43
C PRO A 269 -27.42 -31.90 -11.19
N ARG A 270 -27.71 -33.12 -10.75
CA ARG A 270 -27.14 -34.33 -11.38
C ARG A 270 -27.65 -34.61 -12.79
N SER A 271 -28.75 -33.96 -13.18
CA SER A 271 -29.26 -33.90 -14.56
C SER A 271 -28.31 -33.16 -15.50
N PHE A 272 -27.55 -32.19 -15.00
CA PHE A 272 -26.56 -31.44 -15.77
C PHE A 272 -25.19 -32.12 -15.78
N ALA A 273 -24.71 -32.55 -14.61
CA ALA A 273 -23.47 -33.32 -14.48
C ALA A 273 -23.66 -34.41 -13.44
N LYS A 274 -23.41 -35.67 -13.82
CA LYS A 274 -23.71 -36.86 -13.00
C LYS A 274 -23.01 -36.83 -11.64
N GLU A 275 -21.82 -36.25 -11.59
CA GLU A 275 -20.95 -36.09 -10.43
C GLU A 275 -21.47 -35.02 -9.46
N GLY A 276 -22.47 -34.23 -9.87
CA GLY A 276 -23.06 -33.15 -9.08
C GLY A 276 -22.26 -31.85 -9.10
N PHE A 277 -21.15 -31.79 -9.84
CA PHE A 277 -20.37 -30.57 -10.05
C PHE A 277 -19.54 -30.62 -11.32
N VAL A 278 -19.14 -29.44 -11.82
CA VAL A 278 -18.25 -29.28 -12.99
C VAL A 278 -17.21 -28.20 -12.75
N ASP A 279 -16.08 -28.25 -13.47
CA ASP A 279 -15.19 -27.10 -13.59
C ASP A 279 -15.86 -26.02 -14.45
N VAL A 280 -16.00 -24.81 -13.90
CA VAL A 280 -16.71 -23.71 -14.58
C VAL A 280 -16.00 -23.24 -15.84
N ASN A 281 -14.66 -23.38 -15.88
CA ASN A 281 -13.80 -22.94 -16.97
C ASN A 281 -14.00 -21.48 -17.43
N LYS A 282 -14.34 -20.57 -16.51
CA LYS A 282 -14.53 -19.13 -16.78
C LYS A 282 -13.58 -18.22 -16.02
N GLU A 283 -12.53 -18.78 -15.43
CA GLU A 283 -11.60 -17.99 -14.61
C GLU A 283 -10.51 -17.30 -15.41
N ASP A 284 -10.23 -17.77 -16.62
CA ASP A 284 -9.28 -17.17 -17.55
C ASP A 284 -9.94 -16.91 -18.90
N TYR A 285 -9.31 -16.06 -19.71
CA TYR A 285 -9.81 -15.63 -21.01
C TYR A 285 -9.42 -16.63 -22.09
N SER A 286 -10.22 -17.69 -22.24
CA SER A 286 -9.98 -18.75 -23.23
C SER A 286 -10.82 -18.61 -24.51
N ASP A 287 -11.83 -17.73 -24.53
CA ASP A 287 -12.62 -17.45 -25.74
C ASP A 287 -11.79 -16.56 -26.68
N PRO A 288 -11.65 -16.91 -27.98
CA PRO A 288 -11.00 -16.04 -28.97
C PRO A 288 -11.57 -14.62 -29.02
N LYS A 289 -12.84 -14.41 -28.65
CA LYS A 289 -13.47 -13.08 -28.60
C LYS A 289 -12.96 -12.21 -27.45
N ASP A 290 -12.34 -12.82 -26.44
CA ASP A 290 -11.77 -12.11 -25.29
C ASP A 290 -10.32 -11.66 -25.53
N GLU A 291 -9.84 -11.64 -26.78
CA GLU A 291 -8.45 -11.33 -27.13
C GLU A 291 -7.94 -10.04 -26.47
N TYR A 292 -8.76 -8.99 -26.43
CA TYR A 292 -8.41 -7.75 -25.75
C TYR A 292 -8.15 -7.97 -24.25
N PHE A 293 -9.06 -8.65 -23.55
CA PHE A 293 -8.91 -8.94 -22.13
C PHE A 293 -7.77 -9.91 -21.86
N ALA A 294 -7.56 -10.92 -22.70
CA ALA A 294 -6.43 -11.82 -22.62
C ALA A 294 -5.09 -11.06 -22.76
N LYS A 295 -4.98 -10.15 -23.74
CA LYS A 295 -3.81 -9.28 -23.93
C LYS A 295 -3.60 -8.33 -22.75
N LYS A 296 -4.67 -7.72 -22.23
CA LYS A 296 -4.58 -6.85 -21.05
C LYS A 296 -4.21 -7.63 -19.80
N GLN A 297 -4.76 -8.82 -19.58
CA GLN A 297 -4.39 -9.70 -18.49
C GLN A 297 -2.94 -10.15 -18.59
N ALA A 298 -2.46 -10.54 -19.77
CA ALA A 298 -1.06 -10.88 -20.00
C ALA A 298 -0.15 -9.68 -19.73
N SER A 299 -0.52 -8.50 -20.21
CA SER A 299 0.20 -7.25 -19.92
C SER A 299 0.22 -6.95 -18.42
N GLN A 300 -0.94 -7.10 -17.75
CA GLN A 300 -1.08 -6.89 -16.30
C GLN A 300 -0.19 -7.85 -15.51
N LEU A 301 -0.13 -9.14 -15.88
CA LEU A 301 0.69 -10.14 -15.20
C LEU A 301 2.20 -9.95 -15.45
N VAL A 302 2.57 -9.19 -16.49
CA VAL A 302 3.96 -8.78 -16.76
C VAL A 302 4.31 -7.47 -16.04
N ILE A 303 3.38 -6.52 -15.99
CA ILE A 303 3.56 -5.21 -15.33
C ILE A 303 3.53 -5.37 -13.81
N ILE A 304 2.57 -6.16 -13.30
CA ILE A 304 2.36 -6.42 -11.88
C ILE A 304 3.00 -7.76 -11.53
N GLU A 305 4.30 -7.73 -11.21
CA GLU A 305 4.98 -8.84 -10.54
C GLU A 305 4.81 -8.73 -9.01
N ASP A 306 3.58 -8.97 -8.52
CA ASP A 306 3.29 -8.98 -7.08
C ASP A 306 3.86 -10.24 -6.42
N LYS A 307 5.12 -10.15 -5.97
CA LYS A 307 5.72 -11.19 -5.11
C LYS A 307 5.14 -11.09 -3.70
N TRP A 308 4.79 -12.23 -3.13
CA TRP A 308 4.36 -12.33 -1.75
C TRP A 308 5.56 -12.08 -0.82
N LEU A 309 5.59 -10.88 -0.22
CA LEU A 309 6.73 -10.45 0.57
C LEU A 309 6.75 -11.13 1.95
N ASP A 310 7.81 -11.88 2.24
CA ASP A 310 8.12 -12.36 3.59
C ASP A 310 8.96 -11.31 4.33
N ASP A 311 8.33 -10.22 4.74
CA ASP A 311 8.98 -9.09 5.39
C ASP A 311 9.66 -9.48 6.73
N TYR A 312 9.20 -10.58 7.34
CA TYR A 312 9.79 -11.16 8.54
C TYR A 312 11.18 -11.78 8.26
N LYS A 313 11.33 -12.60 7.21
CA LYS A 313 12.62 -13.26 6.88
C LYS A 313 13.66 -12.31 6.30
N ARG A 314 13.23 -11.19 5.71
CA ARG A 314 14.12 -10.16 5.16
C ARG A 314 14.95 -9.42 6.20
N GLN A 315 14.60 -9.48 7.48
CA GLN A 315 15.42 -8.95 8.56
C GLN A 315 16.71 -9.75 8.81
N GLY A 316 16.88 -10.95 8.21
CA GLY A 316 17.97 -11.88 8.55
C GLY A 316 18.91 -12.36 7.44
N GLN A 317 18.66 -12.13 6.13
CA GLN A 317 19.46 -12.76 5.06
C GLN A 317 19.82 -11.81 3.92
N GLY A 318 21.07 -11.35 3.89
CA GLY A 318 21.64 -10.52 2.83
C GLY A 318 22.10 -11.32 1.61
N GLN A 319 21.26 -11.46 0.58
CA GLN A 319 21.66 -12.04 -0.70
C GLN A 319 21.31 -11.16 -1.93
N LYS A 320 22.34 -10.90 -2.74
CA LYS A 320 22.34 -10.16 -4.03
C LYS A 320 21.88 -11.06 -5.18
N LEU A 321 21.22 -10.47 -6.19
CA LEU A 321 21.03 -11.08 -7.51
C LEU A 321 21.25 -10.04 -8.61
N GLY A 322 21.99 -10.46 -9.65
CA GLY A 322 22.54 -9.67 -10.75
C GLY A 322 21.60 -9.45 -11.96
N PRO A 323 22.13 -8.90 -13.07
CA PRO A 323 21.36 -8.09 -14.03
C PRO A 323 20.80 -8.89 -15.22
N GLY A 324 19.68 -8.38 -15.77
CA GLY A 324 19.13 -8.72 -17.09
C GLY A 324 18.87 -7.44 -17.90
N PRO A 325 18.77 -7.53 -19.25
CA PRO A 325 19.28 -6.52 -20.18
C PRO A 325 18.37 -5.31 -20.40
N CYS A 326 18.97 -4.15 -20.64
CA CYS A 326 18.31 -2.88 -20.94
C CYS A 326 18.82 -2.31 -22.28
N ASN A 327 17.89 -1.95 -23.17
CA ASN A 327 18.17 -1.20 -24.40
C ASN A 327 18.04 0.32 -24.15
N SER A 328 19.14 1.06 -24.44
CA SER A 328 19.29 2.40 -25.06
C SER A 328 18.22 3.48 -24.80
N GLN A 329 18.49 4.74 -24.37
CA GLN A 329 19.53 5.73 -24.74
C GLN A 329 19.67 6.82 -23.63
N GLU A 330 20.70 7.68 -23.74
CA GLU A 330 21.01 8.90 -22.92
C GLU A 330 21.26 8.72 -21.41
N ARG A 331 22.41 8.15 -21.01
CA ARG A 331 22.74 7.99 -19.57
C ARG A 331 24.19 8.35 -19.25
N ILE A 332 24.37 9.05 -18.13
CA ILE A 332 25.64 9.21 -17.39
C ILE A 332 25.60 8.26 -16.19
N LEU A 333 26.62 7.43 -15.99
CA LEU A 333 26.77 6.65 -14.76
C LEU A 333 27.63 7.44 -13.78
N SER A 334 27.22 7.51 -12.51
CA SER A 334 28.00 8.19 -11.47
C SER A 334 28.13 7.39 -10.17
N GLU A 335 29.22 7.55 -9.43
CA GLU A 335 29.39 6.99 -8.07
C GLU A 335 28.72 7.90 -7.04
N VAL A 336 27.67 7.43 -6.36
CA VAL A 336 26.72 8.33 -5.69
C VAL A 336 26.83 8.30 -4.16
N ALA A 337 26.88 9.48 -3.53
CA ALA A 337 26.50 9.69 -2.13
C ALA A 337 25.01 10.04 -2.07
N SER A 338 24.29 9.45 -1.12
CA SER A 338 22.83 9.40 -1.13
C SER A 338 22.25 9.82 0.21
N ILE A 339 21.22 10.65 0.29
CA ILE A 339 20.88 11.31 1.56
C ILE A 339 19.43 11.06 1.98
N TRP A 340 19.22 11.00 3.30
CA TRP A 340 17.93 10.80 3.91
C TRP A 340 17.56 11.91 4.92
N GLY A 341 16.30 12.34 4.89
CA GLY A 341 15.73 13.13 5.99
C GLY A 341 14.33 13.72 5.78
N ASP A 342 13.60 13.38 4.72
CA ASP A 342 12.24 13.89 4.53
C ASP A 342 11.19 13.08 5.32
N HIS A 343 10.36 13.78 6.10
CA HIS A 343 9.25 13.23 6.88
C HIS A 343 8.07 12.83 5.97
N SER A 344 7.90 13.46 4.80
CA SER A 344 6.84 13.16 3.82
C SER A 344 6.90 11.71 3.29
N LEU A 345 8.10 11.10 3.30
CA LEU A 345 8.33 9.71 2.91
C LEU A 345 7.96 8.70 4.00
N LEU A 346 7.72 9.15 5.24
CA LEU A 346 7.32 8.32 6.38
C LEU A 346 5.81 8.08 6.44
N THR A 347 5.01 9.03 5.97
CA THR A 347 3.53 9.00 6.00
C THR A 347 2.89 8.68 4.65
N SER A 348 3.70 8.47 3.61
CA SER A 348 3.29 8.02 2.28
C SER A 348 2.75 6.58 2.28
N GLU A 349 1.64 6.33 2.98
CA GLU A 349 0.86 5.09 2.88
C GLU A 349 -0.40 5.28 2.00
N ARG A 350 -0.77 6.52 1.70
CA ARG A 350 -1.98 6.86 0.92
C ARG A 350 -1.81 8.07 0.02
N GLN A 351 -1.17 7.87 -1.13
CA GLN A 351 -1.50 8.45 -2.44
C GLN A 351 -0.26 8.31 -3.34
N ARG A 352 -0.34 7.43 -4.33
CA ARG A 352 0.56 7.53 -5.48
C ARG A 352 0.06 8.71 -6.32
N PRO A 353 0.89 9.69 -6.70
CA PRO A 353 0.59 10.55 -7.84
C PRO A 353 0.28 9.64 -9.04
N TRP A 354 -0.68 10.02 -9.88
CA TRP A 354 -1.27 9.20 -10.94
C TRP A 354 -0.34 8.91 -12.14
N PHE A 355 0.98 8.87 -11.96
CA PHE A 355 1.96 8.86 -13.05
C PHE A 355 2.71 7.54 -13.20
N GLN A 356 2.37 6.88 -14.31
CA GLN A 356 3.07 5.82 -15.06
C GLN A 356 3.48 4.54 -14.32
N GLU A 357 2.61 3.52 -14.45
CA GLU A 357 2.79 2.12 -14.01
C GLU A 357 3.88 1.30 -14.74
N LYS A 358 4.77 1.90 -15.55
CA LYS A 358 5.63 1.10 -16.46
C LYS A 358 7.13 1.04 -16.15
N TYR A 359 7.67 1.82 -15.21
CA TYR A 359 9.13 1.82 -14.94
C TYR A 359 9.51 2.07 -13.48
N THR A 360 8.93 1.31 -12.55
CA THR A 360 9.35 1.33 -11.15
C THR A 360 9.77 -0.06 -10.67
N LEU A 361 11.06 -0.26 -10.50
CA LEU A 361 11.61 -1.34 -9.68
C LEU A 361 11.20 -1.09 -8.22
N ILE A 362 10.19 -1.80 -7.68
CA ILE A 362 9.82 -1.69 -6.25
C ILE A 362 10.93 -2.31 -5.37
N PRO A 363 11.25 -1.77 -4.18
CA PRO A 363 11.80 -0.46 -3.87
C PRO A 363 13.30 -0.65 -3.52
N ARG A 364 14.18 -0.92 -4.49
CA ARG A 364 15.57 -1.28 -4.10
C ARG A 364 16.48 -0.09 -3.85
N PHE A 365 16.24 1.06 -4.48
CA PHE A 365 17.06 2.25 -4.29
C PHE A 365 16.19 3.50 -4.17
N LYS A 366 15.72 3.80 -2.96
CA LYS A 366 15.11 5.10 -2.64
C LYS A 366 16.21 6.18 -2.62
N GLY A 367 15.84 7.43 -2.39
CA GLY A 367 16.78 8.56 -2.28
C GLY A 367 16.79 9.41 -3.54
N HIS A 368 16.24 10.62 -3.44
CA HIS A 368 16.17 11.62 -4.52
C HIS A 368 17.14 12.78 -4.28
N GLU A 369 17.96 12.69 -3.23
CA GLU A 369 19.05 13.59 -2.89
C GLU A 369 20.40 12.94 -3.23
N GLY A 370 20.97 13.27 -4.39
CA GLY A 370 22.14 12.58 -4.95
C GLY A 370 23.28 13.51 -5.39
N CYS A 371 24.51 13.10 -5.11
CA CYS A 371 25.73 13.73 -5.63
C CYS A 371 26.75 12.65 -5.93
N GLY A 372 27.50 12.77 -7.03
CA GLY A 372 28.46 11.77 -7.42
C GLY A 372 29.49 12.23 -8.44
N GLU A 373 30.38 11.33 -8.82
CA GLU A 373 31.37 11.54 -9.88
C GLU A 373 30.95 10.81 -11.16
N ILE A 374 31.07 11.44 -12.32
CA ILE A 374 30.79 10.79 -13.60
C ILE A 374 31.82 9.71 -13.90
N VAL A 375 31.41 8.45 -13.98
CA VAL A 375 32.27 7.31 -14.34
C VAL A 375 32.10 6.86 -15.79
N GLN A 376 30.99 7.21 -16.44
CA GLN A 376 30.74 6.92 -17.84
C GLN A 376 29.78 7.91 -18.48
N ILE A 377 30.03 8.28 -19.73
CA ILE A 377 29.20 9.19 -20.54
C ILE A 377 28.74 8.46 -21.81
N GLY A 378 27.44 8.53 -22.10
CA GLY A 378 26.88 7.99 -23.34
C GLY A 378 27.31 8.77 -24.58
N ASP A 379 27.45 8.08 -25.72
CA ASP A 379 27.96 8.67 -26.97
C ASP A 379 27.18 9.91 -27.45
N GLN A 380 25.88 9.97 -27.17
CA GLN A 380 24.99 11.06 -27.59
C GLN A 380 25.19 12.37 -26.81
N VAL A 381 25.91 12.34 -25.68
CA VAL A 381 26.09 13.51 -24.80
C VAL A 381 27.57 13.82 -24.53
N LYS A 382 28.49 13.28 -25.35
CA LYS A 382 29.93 13.51 -25.21
C LYS A 382 30.35 14.98 -25.31
N ASP A 383 29.63 15.77 -26.09
CA ASP A 383 29.93 17.19 -26.32
C ASP A 383 29.10 18.14 -25.42
N ALA A 384 28.43 17.61 -24.39
CA ALA A 384 27.52 18.37 -23.54
C ALA A 384 28.19 19.20 -22.43
N GLY A 385 29.53 19.31 -22.43
CA GLY A 385 30.28 20.03 -21.41
C GLY A 385 30.46 19.28 -20.09
N PHE A 386 30.43 17.94 -20.13
CA PHE A 386 30.73 17.06 -19.01
C PHE A 386 31.80 16.03 -19.41
N SER A 387 32.66 15.69 -18.47
CA SER A 387 33.76 14.74 -18.61
C SER A 387 33.68 13.65 -17.54
N VAL A 388 34.23 12.48 -17.85
CA VAL A 388 34.47 11.45 -16.83
C VAL A 388 35.42 12.04 -15.77
N GLY A 389 35.04 11.91 -14.50
CA GLY A 389 35.71 12.55 -13.37
C GLY A 389 34.98 13.79 -12.81
N ASP A 390 34.01 14.35 -13.54
CA ASP A 390 33.32 15.54 -13.06
C ASP A 390 32.40 15.22 -11.87
N ARG A 391 32.45 16.07 -10.84
CA ARG A 391 31.55 15.99 -9.70
C ARG A 391 30.23 16.69 -9.99
N ILE A 392 29.14 15.99 -9.77
CA ILE A 392 27.81 16.43 -10.13
C ILE A 392 26.80 16.25 -8.99
N ALA A 393 25.78 17.10 -8.99
CA ALA A 393 24.59 17.01 -8.18
C ALA A 393 23.38 16.86 -9.10
N THR A 394 22.35 16.17 -8.64
CA THR A 394 21.24 15.74 -9.50
C THR A 394 19.89 16.28 -9.06
N ILE A 395 18.99 16.52 -10.00
CA ILE A 395 17.61 16.92 -9.74
C ILE A 395 16.71 15.71 -9.94
N ALA A 396 15.85 15.44 -8.96
CA ALA A 396 14.92 14.32 -9.00
C ALA A 396 14.03 14.29 -10.25
N VAL A 397 13.55 15.46 -10.69
CA VAL A 397 12.66 15.62 -11.85
C VAL A 397 13.18 16.74 -12.76
N PRO A 398 13.93 16.42 -13.83
CA PRO A 398 14.54 17.43 -14.71
C PRO A 398 13.62 17.97 -15.81
N GLY A 399 12.41 17.40 -15.96
CA GLY A 399 11.54 17.64 -17.12
C GLY A 399 11.83 16.71 -18.30
N CYS A 400 10.85 16.51 -19.18
CA CYS A 400 10.99 15.61 -20.32
C CYS A 400 11.64 16.25 -21.56
N GLY A 401 11.91 17.57 -21.51
CA GLY A 401 12.59 18.34 -22.56
C GLY A 401 11.88 18.41 -23.92
N SER A 402 10.62 17.96 -24.00
CA SER A 402 9.80 18.12 -25.19
C SER A 402 9.34 19.58 -25.32
N GLU A 403 9.49 20.17 -26.51
CA GLU A 403 9.00 21.53 -26.83
C GLU A 403 7.48 21.66 -26.67
N ASN A 404 6.75 20.55 -26.82
CA ASN A 404 5.30 20.49 -26.70
C ASN A 404 4.81 20.04 -25.31
N CYS A 405 5.70 19.88 -24.33
CA CYS A 405 5.29 19.54 -22.97
C CYS A 405 4.68 20.76 -22.28
N ALA A 406 3.44 20.62 -21.79
CA ALA A 406 2.70 21.70 -21.17
C ALA A 406 3.40 22.24 -19.91
N GLU A 407 4.04 21.40 -19.11
CA GLU A 407 4.73 21.79 -17.88
C GLU A 407 6.10 22.41 -18.22
N CYS A 408 6.91 21.71 -19.02
CA CYS A 408 8.27 22.17 -19.33
C CYS A 408 8.27 23.51 -20.08
N SER A 409 7.33 23.71 -21.03
CA SER A 409 7.19 24.98 -21.76
C SER A 409 6.79 26.17 -20.89
N ARG A 410 6.23 25.92 -19.71
CA ARG A 410 5.85 26.94 -18.72
C ARG A 410 6.85 27.07 -17.58
N ASP A 411 8.05 26.51 -17.75
CA ASP A 411 9.10 26.53 -16.73
C ASP A 411 8.68 25.79 -15.44
N LEU A 412 7.89 24.73 -15.58
CA LEU A 412 7.41 23.87 -14.49
C LEU A 412 7.95 22.44 -14.60
N ALA A 413 9.20 22.29 -15.05
CA ALA A 413 9.84 21.01 -15.33
C ALA A 413 9.78 20.02 -14.14
N GLN A 414 9.85 20.52 -12.91
CA GLN A 414 9.75 19.73 -11.67
C GLN A 414 8.37 19.11 -11.42
N LEU A 415 7.35 19.53 -12.17
CA LEU A 415 5.99 18.96 -12.17
C LEU A 415 5.74 18.08 -13.40
N CYS A 416 6.75 17.89 -14.27
CA CYS A 416 6.58 17.16 -15.51
C CYS A 416 6.38 15.66 -15.26
N GLU A 417 5.19 15.18 -15.60
CA GLU A 417 4.75 13.79 -15.42
C GLU A 417 5.45 12.80 -16.36
N GLN A 418 6.00 13.30 -17.47
CA GLN A 418 6.68 12.50 -18.49
C GLN A 418 8.18 12.33 -18.21
N ALA A 419 8.73 13.08 -17.26
CA ALA A 419 10.15 13.03 -16.93
C ALA A 419 10.49 11.80 -16.08
N HIS A 420 11.78 11.46 -16.02
CA HIS A 420 12.29 10.53 -15.01
C HIS A 420 12.15 11.16 -13.61
N HIS A 421 11.74 10.35 -12.62
CA HIS A 421 11.51 10.77 -11.25
C HIS A 421 12.48 10.03 -10.31
N ALA A 422 13.75 10.45 -10.30
CA ALA A 422 14.82 9.75 -9.60
C ALA A 422 14.53 9.67 -8.09
N GLY A 423 14.43 8.46 -7.55
CA GLY A 423 14.13 8.20 -6.15
C GLY A 423 12.68 8.48 -5.70
N ILE A 424 11.81 8.96 -6.61
CA ILE A 424 10.39 9.26 -6.38
C ILE A 424 9.54 8.34 -7.26
N GLY A 425 9.42 7.07 -6.86
CA GLY A 425 8.70 6.08 -7.65
C GLY A 425 9.45 5.62 -8.90
N GLN A 426 10.74 5.92 -9.04
CA GLN A 426 11.69 5.28 -9.98
C GLN A 426 13.03 5.10 -9.25
N ASP A 427 14.01 4.45 -9.87
CA ASP A 427 15.33 4.22 -9.27
C ASP A 427 15.97 5.54 -8.79
N GLY A 428 16.54 5.52 -7.58
CA GLY A 428 17.20 6.65 -6.94
C GLY A 428 18.64 6.36 -6.57
N PHE A 429 19.12 7.08 -5.56
CA PHE A 429 20.54 7.24 -5.28
C PHE A 429 21.10 6.31 -4.21
N TYR A 430 20.29 5.46 -3.56
CA TYR A 430 20.78 4.42 -2.62
C TYR A 430 21.54 3.26 -3.30
N ALA A 431 22.13 3.49 -4.48
CA ALA A 431 22.96 2.55 -5.22
C ALA A 431 24.36 3.13 -5.43
N PRO A 432 25.41 2.28 -5.51
CA PRO A 432 26.77 2.76 -5.75
C PRO A 432 26.88 3.44 -7.11
N TYR A 433 26.00 3.09 -8.06
CA TYR A 433 25.90 3.77 -9.35
C TYR A 433 24.46 4.14 -9.67
N ALA A 434 24.26 5.34 -10.22
CA ALA A 434 22.98 5.76 -10.78
C ALA A 434 23.17 6.25 -12.22
N ALA A 435 22.20 5.91 -13.07
CA ALA A 435 22.11 6.42 -14.43
C ALA A 435 21.27 7.70 -14.44
N LEU A 436 21.83 8.78 -14.99
CA LEU A 436 21.22 10.09 -14.99
C LEU A 436 20.99 10.62 -16.39
N ASP A 437 19.84 11.28 -16.55
CA ASP A 437 19.57 12.17 -17.67
C ASP A 437 20.43 13.43 -17.52
N LEU A 438 21.08 13.87 -18.61
CA LEU A 438 21.93 15.05 -18.62
C LEU A 438 21.21 16.31 -18.09
N ARG A 439 19.90 16.45 -18.34
CA ARG A 439 19.09 17.59 -17.89
C ARG A 439 18.94 17.65 -16.38
N ALA A 440 19.18 16.53 -15.69
CA ALA A 440 19.17 16.46 -14.24
C ALA A 440 20.49 16.92 -13.60
N VAL A 441 21.56 17.09 -14.39
CA VAL A 441 22.93 17.18 -13.88
C VAL A 441 23.36 18.63 -13.73
N VAL A 442 23.90 18.97 -12.56
CA VAL A 442 24.55 20.26 -12.26
C VAL A 442 25.96 20.00 -11.76
N HIS A 443 26.94 20.74 -12.27
CA HIS A 443 28.32 20.71 -11.76
C HIS A 443 28.38 21.13 -10.30
N VAL A 444 29.13 20.38 -9.49
CA VAL A 444 29.40 20.73 -8.08
C VAL A 444 30.67 21.57 -8.02
N PRO A 445 30.60 22.82 -7.56
CA PRO A 445 31.79 23.64 -7.35
C PRO A 445 32.84 22.96 -6.47
N GLU A 446 34.12 23.23 -6.74
CA GLU A 446 35.23 22.74 -5.92
C GLU A 446 35.06 23.15 -4.44
N GLY A 447 35.52 22.29 -3.54
CA GLY A 447 35.46 22.54 -2.10
C GLY A 447 34.13 22.20 -1.41
N ILE A 448 33.05 21.95 -2.14
CA ILE A 448 31.79 21.50 -1.54
C ILE A 448 31.85 19.98 -1.27
N PRO A 449 31.68 19.50 -0.03
CA PRO A 449 31.60 18.06 0.26
C PRO A 449 30.40 17.41 -0.44
N SER A 450 30.53 16.17 -0.92
CA SER A 450 29.45 15.47 -1.64
C SER A 450 28.18 15.31 -0.78
N SER A 451 28.34 15.16 0.53
CA SER A 451 27.23 15.15 1.49
C SER A 451 26.45 16.46 1.50
N VAL A 452 27.13 17.60 1.38
CA VAL A 452 26.48 18.92 1.33
C VAL A 452 25.83 19.14 -0.04
N ALA A 453 26.53 18.78 -1.11
CA ALA A 453 26.02 18.91 -2.47
C ALA A 453 24.75 18.07 -2.71
N ALA A 454 24.66 16.87 -2.13
CA ALA A 454 23.44 16.06 -2.20
C ALA A 454 22.29 16.65 -1.37
N VAL A 455 22.53 17.22 -0.17
CA VAL A 455 21.46 17.92 0.58
C VAL A 455 20.94 19.13 -0.20
N ALA A 456 21.82 19.76 -0.96
CA ALA A 456 21.47 20.91 -1.78
C ALA A 456 20.41 20.59 -2.84
N THR A 457 20.34 19.34 -3.32
CA THR A 457 19.45 18.96 -4.43
C THR A 457 17.97 18.93 -4.07
N ASP A 458 17.64 18.85 -2.78
CA ASP A 458 16.27 18.94 -2.30
C ASP A 458 16.13 19.97 -1.19
N ALA A 459 16.56 19.68 0.05
CA ALA A 459 16.23 20.51 1.20
C ALA A 459 16.58 22.01 1.03
N VAL A 460 17.73 22.31 0.43
CA VAL A 460 18.17 23.69 0.19
C VAL A 460 17.49 24.28 -1.05
N LYS A 461 17.51 23.56 -2.18
CA LYS A 461 16.86 23.99 -3.44
C LYS A 461 15.38 24.24 -3.27
N THR A 462 14.66 23.36 -2.59
CA THR A 462 13.23 23.46 -2.32
C THR A 462 12.95 24.71 -1.47
N SER A 463 13.73 24.95 -0.42
CA SER A 463 13.61 26.17 0.40
C SER A 463 13.90 27.44 -0.42
N TYR A 464 14.93 27.40 -1.27
CA TYR A 464 15.31 28.53 -2.12
C TYR A 464 14.23 28.86 -3.16
N HIS A 465 13.76 27.86 -3.89
CA HIS A 465 12.70 28.03 -4.88
C HIS A 465 11.43 28.58 -4.22
N ALA A 466 11.05 28.02 -3.07
CA ALA A 466 9.89 28.45 -2.31
C ALA A 466 9.97 29.94 -1.90
N ILE A 467 11.12 30.40 -1.42
CA ILE A 467 11.29 31.75 -0.89
C ILE A 467 11.55 32.77 -1.99
N VAL A 468 12.46 32.46 -2.92
CA VAL A 468 12.97 33.40 -3.93
C VAL A 468 12.07 33.45 -5.16
N ARG A 469 11.56 32.31 -5.62
CA ARG A 469 10.78 32.22 -6.87
C ARG A 469 9.27 32.26 -6.66
N ARG A 470 8.78 31.68 -5.56
CA ARG A 470 7.34 31.53 -5.30
C ARG A 470 6.81 32.63 -4.38
N ALA A 471 7.40 32.76 -3.18
CA ALA A 471 7.03 33.81 -2.25
C ALA A 471 7.64 35.17 -2.63
N GLU A 472 8.71 35.18 -3.42
CA GLU A 472 9.44 36.37 -3.84
C GLU A 472 9.73 37.34 -2.69
N VAL A 473 10.26 36.81 -1.59
CA VAL A 473 10.58 37.60 -0.40
C VAL A 473 11.57 38.71 -0.77
N LYS A 474 11.32 39.93 -0.26
CA LYS A 474 12.17 41.11 -0.50
C LYS A 474 12.87 41.52 0.80
N SER A 475 14.03 42.17 0.67
CA SER A 475 14.87 42.57 1.82
C SER A 475 14.19 43.54 2.80
N ASN A 476 13.18 44.27 2.36
CA ASN A 476 12.42 45.19 3.20
C ASN A 476 11.19 44.54 3.89
N GLU A 477 10.92 43.25 3.65
CA GLU A 477 9.80 42.53 4.26
C GLU A 477 10.12 42.03 5.68
N ILE A 478 9.09 41.93 6.51
CA ILE A 478 9.10 41.17 7.76
C ILE A 478 8.50 39.79 7.49
N VAL A 479 9.32 38.76 7.72
CA VAL A 479 8.99 37.36 7.47
C VAL A 479 8.78 36.63 8.79
N PHE A 480 7.73 35.83 8.89
CA PHE A 480 7.52 34.93 10.02
C PHE A 480 7.77 33.48 9.56
N LEU A 481 8.77 32.82 10.15
CA LEU A 481 9.22 31.47 9.79
C LEU A 481 8.78 30.48 10.86
N PHE A 482 7.95 29.51 10.47
CA PHE A 482 7.55 28.38 11.32
C PHE A 482 8.42 27.16 11.01
N GLY A 483 9.05 26.62 12.06
CA GLY A 483 9.82 25.39 12.03
C GLY A 483 11.24 25.57 11.52
N LEU A 484 12.19 25.08 12.32
CA LEU A 484 13.61 24.97 11.99
C LEU A 484 13.99 23.49 11.86
N GLY A 485 13.22 22.76 11.05
CA GLY A 485 13.54 21.40 10.63
C GLY A 485 14.59 21.35 9.52
N GLY A 486 14.66 20.22 8.82
CA GLY A 486 15.63 20.00 7.74
C GLY A 486 15.56 21.03 6.60
N LEU A 487 14.36 21.51 6.24
CA LEU A 487 14.19 22.60 5.27
C LEU A 487 14.25 23.98 5.96
N GLY A 488 13.60 24.12 7.11
CA GLY A 488 13.45 25.39 7.83
C GLY A 488 14.76 26.09 8.18
N PHE A 489 15.82 25.34 8.53
CA PHE A 489 17.13 25.95 8.76
C PHE A 489 17.80 26.50 7.49
N ASN A 490 17.58 25.85 6.35
CA ASN A 490 18.05 26.38 5.07
C ASN A 490 17.25 27.63 4.69
N ALA A 491 15.94 27.61 4.93
CA ALA A 491 15.06 28.76 4.76
C ALA A 491 15.51 29.98 5.59
N LEU A 492 15.89 29.77 6.85
CA LEU A 492 16.42 30.84 7.71
C LEU A 492 17.64 31.53 7.07
N GLN A 493 18.62 30.75 6.61
CA GLN A 493 19.84 31.28 5.98
C GLN A 493 19.52 32.03 4.68
N ILE A 494 18.57 31.54 3.88
CA ILE A 494 18.10 32.20 2.65
C ILE A 494 17.44 33.55 2.97
N VAL A 495 16.57 33.61 3.99
CA VAL A 495 15.91 34.87 4.40
C VAL A 495 16.93 35.89 4.91
N LEU A 496 17.91 35.43 5.72
CA LEU A 496 19.01 36.28 6.18
C LEU A 496 19.88 36.78 5.02
N HIS A 497 20.16 35.92 4.03
CA HIS A 497 20.91 36.32 2.83
C HIS A 497 20.16 37.36 1.98
N ILE A 498 18.84 37.22 1.84
CA ILE A 498 17.99 38.24 1.20
C ILE A 498 18.04 39.56 1.96
N GLY A 499 18.31 39.52 3.27
CA GLY A 499 18.36 40.70 4.15
C GLY A 499 17.01 41.08 4.75
N ALA A 500 16.00 40.20 4.63
CA ALA A 500 14.69 40.41 5.25
C ALA A 500 14.75 40.18 6.77
N ARG A 501 13.92 40.89 7.53
CA ARG A 501 13.80 40.64 8.98
C ARG A 501 13.01 39.37 9.21
N VAL A 502 13.56 38.42 9.95
CA VAL A 502 12.92 37.13 10.24
C VAL A 502 12.52 37.01 11.71
N ILE A 503 11.27 36.63 11.95
CA ILE A 503 10.74 36.19 13.24
C ILE A 503 10.59 34.68 13.18
N VAL A 504 11.06 33.96 14.20
CA VAL A 504 11.16 32.50 14.15
C VAL A 504 10.36 31.85 15.27
N SER A 505 9.59 30.82 14.92
CA SER A 505 8.87 29.96 15.85
C SER A 505 9.24 28.50 15.63
N ASP A 506 9.67 27.82 16.69
CA ASP A 506 9.85 26.36 16.74
C ASP A 506 9.47 25.90 18.16
N ILE A 507 8.93 24.69 18.27
CA ILE A 507 8.55 24.10 19.56
C ILE A 507 9.77 23.66 20.38
N ARG A 508 10.94 23.53 19.75
CA ARG A 508 12.19 23.08 20.35
C ARG A 508 13.07 24.25 20.73
N GLN A 509 13.36 24.39 22.02
CA GLN A 509 14.15 25.49 22.55
C GLN A 509 15.58 25.52 21.99
N GLU A 510 16.19 24.36 21.80
CA GLU A 510 17.54 24.23 21.25
C GLU A 510 17.65 24.77 19.82
N ARG A 511 16.55 24.76 19.06
CA ARG A 511 16.49 25.29 17.69
C ARG A 511 16.43 26.81 17.67
N LEU A 512 15.70 27.39 18.61
CA LEU A 512 15.64 28.84 18.79
C LEU A 512 17.01 29.39 19.23
N GLU A 513 17.69 28.69 20.13
CA GLU A 513 19.06 29.04 20.52
C GLU A 513 20.03 28.98 19.34
N GLU A 514 19.86 28.00 18.47
CA GLU A 514 20.64 27.88 17.25
C GLU A 514 20.34 29.01 16.25
N ALA A 515 19.08 29.38 16.05
CA ALA A 515 18.72 30.55 15.24
C ALA A 515 19.33 31.85 15.79
N ALA A 516 19.39 32.02 17.11
CA ALA A 516 20.10 33.14 17.72
C ALA A 516 21.60 33.14 17.37
N ARG A 517 22.25 31.97 17.35
CA ARG A 517 23.67 31.86 16.91
C ARG A 517 23.86 32.24 15.44
N TRP A 518 22.86 32.00 14.61
CA TRP A 518 22.83 32.40 13.20
C TRP A 518 22.51 33.89 12.97
N GLY A 519 22.30 34.67 14.04
CA GLY A 519 22.12 36.11 13.98
C GLY A 519 20.68 36.60 14.09
N VAL A 520 19.72 35.71 14.40
CA VAL A 520 18.34 36.15 14.71
C VAL A 520 18.32 36.83 16.08
N PRO A 521 17.88 38.09 16.20
CA PRO A 521 17.79 38.75 17.49
C PRO A 521 16.87 37.98 18.45
N ARG A 522 17.22 37.89 19.74
CA ARG A 522 16.41 37.15 20.72
C ARG A 522 14.96 37.64 20.83
N GLN A 523 14.73 38.92 20.59
CA GLN A 523 13.39 39.52 20.56
C GLN A 523 12.54 39.07 19.36
N ASP A 524 13.15 38.49 18.33
CA ASP A 524 12.50 37.96 17.13
C ASP A 524 12.37 36.42 17.20
N LEU A 525 12.68 35.81 18.35
CA LEU A 525 12.44 34.40 18.63
C LEU A 525 11.19 34.25 19.48
N VAL A 526 10.20 33.50 19.00
CA VAL A 526 9.02 33.14 19.79
C VAL A 526 9.43 32.10 20.84
N PRO A 527 9.30 32.37 22.15
CA PRO A 527 9.62 31.40 23.19
C PRO A 527 8.85 30.09 23.00
N ALA A 528 9.52 28.95 23.20
CA ALA A 528 8.89 27.64 23.07
C ALA A 528 7.65 27.53 23.98
N GLY A 529 6.54 27.05 23.41
CA GLY A 529 5.24 26.93 24.11
C GLY A 529 4.44 28.24 24.24
N LYS A 530 4.98 29.39 23.82
CA LYS A 530 4.22 30.64 23.76
C LYS A 530 3.30 30.67 22.55
N SER A 531 2.08 31.17 22.73
CA SER A 531 1.15 31.45 21.63
C SER A 531 1.77 32.45 20.65
N VAL A 532 1.80 32.07 19.37
CA VAL A 532 2.34 32.90 18.29
C VAL A 532 1.56 34.21 18.15
N GLN A 533 0.24 34.15 18.26
CA GLN A 533 -0.65 35.31 18.13
C GLN A 533 -0.45 36.29 19.30
N ASP A 534 -0.27 35.77 20.51
CA ASP A 534 0.03 36.59 21.70
C ASP A 534 1.40 37.24 21.59
N PHE A 535 2.41 36.50 21.15
CA PHE A 535 3.74 37.04 20.89
C PHE A 535 3.69 38.17 19.85
N VAL A 536 2.97 38.00 18.74
CA VAL A 536 2.82 39.02 17.70
C VAL A 536 2.13 40.28 18.24
N ARG A 537 1.11 40.12 19.09
CA ARG A 537 0.41 41.24 19.71
C ARG A 537 1.31 41.99 20.69
N GLU A 538 1.95 41.28 21.62
CA GLU A 538 2.78 41.86 22.68
C GLU A 538 4.03 42.57 22.15
N ASN A 539 4.59 42.09 21.05
CA ASN A 539 5.78 42.68 20.42
C ASN A 539 5.44 43.74 19.35
N GLY A 540 4.16 44.14 19.22
CA GLY A 540 3.75 45.19 18.27
C GLY A 540 3.98 44.83 16.80
N LEU A 541 3.85 43.53 16.46
CA LEU A 541 4.01 42.98 15.11
C LEU A 541 2.68 42.81 14.37
N GLN A 542 1.55 43.04 15.05
CA GLN A 542 0.21 42.92 14.47
C GLN A 542 0.07 43.76 13.20
N GLY A 543 -0.27 43.11 12.08
CA GLY A 543 -0.45 43.79 10.80
C GLY A 543 0.85 44.24 10.10
N ARG A 544 2.01 43.80 10.58
CA ARG A 544 3.33 44.16 10.01
C ARG A 544 4.06 43.01 9.31
N ILE A 545 3.62 41.76 9.51
CA ILE A 545 4.24 40.58 8.90
C ILE A 545 3.79 40.47 7.44
N ASP A 546 4.71 40.68 6.50
CA ASP A 546 4.47 40.64 5.05
C ASP A 546 4.22 39.22 4.54
N SER A 547 5.05 38.30 5.00
CA SER A 547 5.11 36.92 4.52
C SER A 547 5.22 35.95 5.68
N THR A 548 4.46 34.88 5.66
CA THR A 548 4.65 33.73 6.56
C THR A 548 5.19 32.56 5.75
N LEU A 549 6.19 31.86 6.28
CA LEU A 549 6.81 30.70 5.67
C LEU A 549 6.62 29.51 6.62
N ASP A 550 5.72 28.61 6.25
CA ASP A 550 5.37 27.45 7.06
C ASP A 550 6.08 26.18 6.54
N PHE A 551 7.15 25.79 7.24
CA PHE A 551 7.89 24.55 7.00
C PHE A 551 7.48 23.41 7.96
N VAL A 552 6.39 23.60 8.70
CA VAL A 552 5.80 22.60 9.62
C VAL A 552 4.53 22.02 8.99
N GLY A 553 3.56 22.88 8.63
CA GLY A 553 2.34 22.49 7.94
C GLY A 553 1.30 21.77 8.80
N THR A 554 1.24 22.12 10.09
CA THR A 554 0.15 21.65 10.98
C THR A 554 -1.06 22.56 10.91
N HIS A 555 -2.23 22.08 11.34
CA HIS A 555 -3.44 22.87 11.52
C HIS A 555 -3.18 24.15 12.34
N GLN A 556 -2.38 24.03 13.40
CA GLN A 556 -2.04 25.15 14.27
C GLN A 556 -1.17 26.19 13.55
N THR A 557 -0.05 25.78 12.93
CA THR A 557 0.85 26.72 12.24
C THR A 557 0.17 27.38 11.04
N PHE A 558 -0.65 26.64 10.31
CA PHE A 558 -1.41 27.17 9.18
C PHE A 558 -2.49 28.16 9.62
N GLN A 559 -3.18 27.89 10.74
CA GLN A 559 -4.14 28.83 11.32
C GLN A 559 -3.44 30.08 11.87
N ASP A 560 -2.30 29.93 12.56
CA ASP A 560 -1.51 31.05 13.06
C ASP A 560 -1.02 31.95 11.93
N ALA A 561 -0.51 31.35 10.84
CA ALA A 561 -0.06 32.08 9.66
C ALA A 561 -1.16 32.99 9.09
N GLN A 562 -2.40 32.49 8.99
CA GLN A 562 -3.55 33.27 8.52
C GLN A 562 -3.88 34.44 9.46
N ASN A 563 -3.76 34.22 10.76
CA ASN A 563 -4.09 35.21 11.78
C ASN A 563 -3.06 36.33 11.91
N ILE A 564 -1.76 36.02 11.77
CA ILE A 564 -0.70 36.99 12.03
C ILE A 564 -0.26 37.78 10.79
N VAL A 565 -0.43 37.21 9.59
CA VAL A 565 -0.03 37.89 8.35
C VAL A 565 -0.86 39.17 8.15
N ARG A 566 -0.23 40.21 7.59
CA ARG A 566 -0.90 41.48 7.32
C ARG A 566 -1.92 41.38 6.18
N ARG A 567 -2.73 42.43 6.02
CA ARG A 567 -3.60 42.59 4.86
C ARG A 567 -2.75 42.66 3.59
N GLY A 568 -3.10 41.88 2.57
CA GLY A 568 -2.37 41.73 1.32
C GLY A 568 -1.04 41.00 1.47
N GLY A 569 -0.86 40.21 2.53
CA GLY A 569 0.35 39.41 2.74
C GLY A 569 0.26 38.00 2.14
N LYS A 570 1.41 37.32 2.15
CA LYS A 570 1.62 36.00 1.53
C LYS A 570 1.78 34.92 2.61
N LEU A 571 1.12 33.78 2.42
CA LEU A 571 1.39 32.56 3.18
C LEU A 571 2.02 31.56 2.24
N LEU A 572 3.28 31.23 2.46
CA LEU A 572 3.95 30.12 1.80
C LEU A 572 3.87 28.89 2.70
N CYS A 573 3.25 27.82 2.24
CA CYS A 573 3.23 26.54 2.93
C CYS A 573 4.07 25.51 2.16
N VAL A 574 5.05 24.93 2.85
CA VAL A 574 5.93 23.86 2.36
C VAL A 574 5.77 22.60 3.22
N GLY A 575 5.53 22.77 4.53
CA GLY A 575 5.37 21.65 5.45
C GLY A 575 4.10 20.83 5.19
N THR A 576 4.16 19.55 5.55
CA THR A 576 3.10 18.56 5.29
C THR A 576 2.91 17.61 6.47
N LEU A 577 3.10 18.09 7.72
CA LEU A 577 2.88 17.23 8.90
C LEU A 577 1.40 16.81 9.04
N ASP A 578 0.46 17.72 8.76
CA ASP A 578 -0.95 17.37 8.61
C ASP A 578 -1.30 17.27 7.11
N GLU A 579 -2.12 16.28 6.75
CA GLU A 579 -2.52 16.00 5.34
C GLU A 579 -3.48 17.06 4.78
N GLU A 580 -4.23 17.72 5.65
CA GLU A 580 -5.19 18.76 5.28
C GLU A 580 -5.07 19.96 6.21
N ASN A 581 -5.53 21.12 5.77
CA ASN A 581 -5.52 22.35 6.57
C ASN A 581 -6.73 23.21 6.23
N THR A 582 -7.28 23.91 7.24
CA THR A 582 -8.49 24.73 7.06
C THR A 582 -8.16 26.17 6.69
N VAL A 583 -8.79 26.66 5.62
CA VAL A 583 -8.75 28.08 5.24
C VAL A 583 -9.89 28.82 5.92
N ASP A 584 -9.56 29.82 6.75
CA ASP A 584 -10.55 30.73 7.30
C ASP A 584 -10.99 31.72 6.21
N MET A 585 -12.17 31.46 5.65
CA MET A 585 -12.73 32.25 4.55
C MET A 585 -12.88 33.73 4.90
N LYS A 586 -13.24 34.05 6.14
CA LYS A 586 -13.45 35.45 6.56
C LYS A 586 -12.12 36.18 6.65
N ILE A 587 -11.11 35.56 7.26
CA ILE A 587 -9.76 36.12 7.32
C ILE A 587 -9.18 36.27 5.91
N GLY A 588 -9.28 35.22 5.09
CA GLY A 588 -8.80 35.19 3.71
C GLY A 588 -9.37 36.32 2.86
N ILE A 589 -10.69 36.50 2.89
CA ILE A 589 -11.39 37.56 2.14
C ILE A 589 -11.04 38.94 2.71
N GLN A 590 -11.16 39.15 4.03
CA GLN A 590 -10.98 40.47 4.64
C GLN A 590 -9.54 40.97 4.51
N LYS A 591 -8.56 40.07 4.59
CA LYS A 591 -7.16 40.44 4.44
C LYS A 591 -6.68 40.34 2.99
N ARG A 592 -7.46 39.81 2.04
CA ARG A 592 -7.03 39.55 0.66
C ARG A 592 -5.71 38.77 0.63
N LEU A 593 -5.72 37.60 1.26
CA LEU A 593 -4.50 36.78 1.42
C LEU A 593 -4.13 36.06 0.12
N SER A 594 -2.83 35.89 -0.10
CA SER A 594 -2.28 34.98 -1.10
C SER A 594 -1.74 33.74 -0.40
N ILE A 595 -2.36 32.59 -0.63
CA ILE A 595 -1.89 31.30 -0.11
C ILE A 595 -1.13 30.60 -1.24
N ILE A 596 0.15 30.30 -1.00
CA ILE A 596 1.11 29.84 -1.98
C ILE A 596 1.62 28.47 -1.54
N PHE A 597 1.50 27.50 -2.44
CA PHE A 597 2.12 26.18 -2.31
C PHE A 597 3.26 26.04 -3.32
N THR A 598 4.18 25.13 -3.03
CA THR A 598 5.38 24.89 -3.83
C THR A 598 5.79 23.43 -3.76
N TYR A 599 6.49 22.95 -4.79
CA TYR A 599 7.00 21.60 -4.85
C TYR A 599 8.36 21.61 -5.55
N GLY A 600 9.38 21.03 -4.89
CA GLY A 600 10.74 20.95 -5.40
C GLY A 600 11.33 22.32 -5.78
N GLY A 601 12.10 22.33 -6.88
CA GLY A 601 12.73 23.52 -7.44
C GLY A 601 13.41 23.21 -8.78
N GLN A 602 13.90 24.22 -9.48
CA GLN A 602 14.37 24.11 -10.85
C GLN A 602 15.89 23.90 -10.93
N TRP A 603 16.38 23.59 -12.13
CA TRP A 603 17.81 23.39 -12.39
C TRP A 603 18.66 24.61 -12.06
N ARG A 604 18.19 25.79 -12.46
CA ARG A 604 18.86 27.06 -12.13
C ARG A 604 18.91 27.34 -10.63
N ASP A 605 17.91 26.89 -9.88
CA ASP A 605 17.89 27.07 -8.43
C ASP A 605 18.95 26.20 -7.75
N LEU A 606 19.14 24.95 -8.21
CA LEU A 606 20.22 24.10 -7.70
C LEU A 606 21.59 24.71 -8.00
N LYS A 607 21.79 25.24 -9.21
CA LYS A 607 23.04 25.93 -9.58
C LYS A 607 23.31 27.12 -8.67
N GLU A 608 22.33 28.02 -8.50
CA GLU A 608 22.46 29.19 -7.62
C GLU A 608 22.71 28.79 -6.16
N VAL A 609 22.01 27.77 -5.67
CA VAL A 609 22.21 27.25 -4.31
C VAL A 609 23.62 26.70 -4.10
N LEU A 610 24.15 25.91 -5.04
CA LEU A 610 25.52 25.40 -4.95
C LEU A 610 26.54 26.53 -4.95
N GLU A 611 26.32 27.60 -5.73
CA GLU A 611 27.16 28.79 -5.70
C GLU A 611 27.10 29.50 -4.33
N LEU A 612 25.92 29.63 -3.72
CA LEU A 612 25.77 30.22 -2.38
C LEU A 612 26.45 29.37 -1.30
N ILE A 613 26.39 28.04 -1.43
CA ILE A 613 27.10 27.11 -0.56
C ILE A 613 28.62 27.26 -0.72
N SER A 614 29.11 27.35 -1.96
CA SER A 614 30.55 27.55 -2.22
C SER A 614 31.11 28.85 -1.60
N LYS A 615 30.26 29.88 -1.50
CA LYS A 615 30.60 31.17 -0.88
C LYS A 615 30.45 31.15 0.66
N GLY A 616 30.01 30.04 1.25
CA GLY A 616 29.76 29.91 2.69
C GLY A 616 28.55 30.69 3.20
N ILE A 617 27.70 31.21 2.30
CA ILE A 617 26.50 31.97 2.63
C ILE A 617 25.41 31.04 3.16
N ILE A 618 25.27 29.87 2.53
CA ILE A 618 24.40 28.79 3.02
C ILE A 618 25.30 27.64 3.45
N GLN A 619 25.12 27.18 4.68
CA GLN A 619 25.83 26.05 5.28
C GLN A 619 24.78 25.04 5.74
N PRO A 620 24.41 24.09 4.86
CA PRO A 620 23.46 23.05 5.21
C PRO A 620 24.02 22.20 6.35
N GLN A 621 23.16 21.87 7.31
CA GLN A 621 23.54 20.99 8.41
C GLN A 621 23.40 19.55 7.97
N VAL A 622 24.52 18.83 7.95
CA VAL A 622 24.58 17.47 7.42
C VAL A 622 25.39 16.59 8.37
N GLU A 623 24.74 15.56 8.88
CA GLU A 623 25.38 14.43 9.54
C GLU A 623 25.76 13.40 8.47
N ILE A 624 26.86 12.67 8.65
CA ILE A 624 27.32 11.65 7.69
C ILE A 624 27.18 10.29 8.35
N ALA A 625 26.70 9.30 7.58
CA ALA A 625 26.67 7.91 7.99
C ALA A 625 26.88 6.99 6.79
N GLY A 626 27.15 5.71 7.04
CA GLY A 626 27.24 4.71 5.97
C GLY A 626 25.85 4.28 5.50
N LEU A 627 25.71 3.95 4.20
CA LEU A 627 24.44 3.42 3.67
C LEU A 627 23.98 2.14 4.40
N ARG A 628 24.91 1.33 4.93
CA ARG A 628 24.56 0.14 5.73
C ARG A 628 23.86 0.46 7.04
N GLU A 629 24.06 1.67 7.57
CA GLU A 629 23.43 2.15 8.79
C GLU A 629 22.00 2.67 8.56
N PHE A 630 21.56 2.70 7.29
CA PHE A 630 20.26 3.23 6.87
C PHE A 630 19.07 2.79 7.74
N PRO A 631 18.91 1.49 8.11
CA PRO A 631 17.77 1.09 8.95
C PRO A 631 17.76 1.76 10.34
N ASN A 632 18.93 1.97 10.94
CA ASN A 632 19.05 2.61 12.26
C ASN A 632 18.82 4.11 12.18
N ILE A 633 19.31 4.73 11.10
CA ILE A 633 19.10 6.15 10.82
C ILE A 633 17.61 6.39 10.55
N LEU A 634 16.98 5.53 9.74
CA LEU A 634 15.54 5.52 9.44
C LEU A 634 14.73 5.60 10.73
N LYS A 635 14.98 4.67 11.64
CA LYS A 635 14.36 4.66 12.97
C LYS A 635 14.63 5.95 13.75
N SER A 636 15.84 6.50 13.68
CA SER A 636 16.21 7.69 14.45
C SER A 636 15.49 8.96 14.00
N VAL A 637 15.20 9.15 12.71
CA VAL A 637 14.33 10.27 12.28
C VAL A 637 12.86 9.99 12.60
N CYS A 638 12.38 8.75 12.48
CA CYS A 638 11.01 8.41 12.91
C CYS A 638 10.80 8.76 14.40
N ASP A 639 11.81 8.49 15.22
CA ASP A 639 11.83 8.82 16.65
C ASP A 639 12.12 10.32 16.91
N GLY A 640 12.31 11.15 15.88
CA GLY A 640 12.64 12.58 16.01
C GLY A 640 14.01 12.89 16.62
N LYS A 641 14.92 11.92 16.65
CA LYS A 641 16.25 12.00 17.30
C LYS A 641 17.32 12.66 16.43
N VAL A 642 17.13 12.66 15.11
CA VAL A 642 18.09 13.25 14.18
C VAL A 642 17.96 14.77 14.20
N LYS A 643 19.11 15.44 14.30
CA LYS A 643 19.15 16.89 14.44
C LYS A 643 19.19 17.62 13.10
N ALA A 644 19.63 16.97 12.03
CA ALA A 644 19.74 17.61 10.73
C ALA A 644 19.42 16.64 9.58
N ARG A 645 19.91 16.91 8.37
CA ARG A 645 19.89 15.91 7.29
C ARG A 645 20.99 14.87 7.52
N VAL A 646 20.77 13.61 7.15
CA VAL A 646 21.78 12.56 7.24
C VAL A 646 22.19 12.09 5.84
N ALA A 647 23.43 12.36 5.47
CA ALA A 647 24.05 11.90 4.25
C ALA A 647 24.58 10.47 4.38
N LEU A 648 24.06 9.57 3.56
CA LEU A 648 24.50 8.18 3.46
C LEU A 648 25.57 8.07 2.38
N LEU A 649 26.81 7.81 2.81
CA LEU A 649 27.90 7.53 1.89
C LEU A 649 27.93 6.03 1.57
N HIS A 650 28.28 5.71 0.32
CA HIS A 650 28.65 4.35 -0.05
C HIS A 650 30.08 4.06 0.43
N GLU A 651 30.31 2.82 0.83
CA GLU A 651 31.62 2.32 1.31
C GLU A 651 32.53 1.88 0.18
#